data_AF-A0A0C2T655-F1
#
_entry.id   AF-A0A0C2T655-F1
#
_cell.length_a   1.000
_cell.length_b   1.000
_cell.length_c   1.000
_cell.angle_alpha   90.00
_cell.angle_beta   90.00
_cell.angle_gamma   90.00
#
_symmetry.space_group_name_H-M   'P 1'
#
loop_
_entity.id
_entity.type
_entity.pdbx_description
1 polymer ?
#
loop_
_entity_poly.entity_id
_entity_poly.type
_entity_poly.pdbx_seq_one_letter_code
_entity_poly.pdbx_strand_id
1 'polypeptide(L)'
;MTYRKSVKSHLVARRKRHSFLTPVNHSHDVFPGEHHAVTFVGRPFPLEEAHGHFSRLRRWGFTFLRFIVTWEAIEHHGPGQYDQEYLAYIRSLLSLLPQYGMVAFVSLHQDVWSRYSGGSGAPAWTLESVGFDLDALEETGAAWLGGVRGGGHVKGSERGLWPTGYSKLAASTMATVFWAGDTFTPKLKVKSPSGQEVSIQSFLQDTFLNMFDELVKAVGDLEAVIGFEMMNEPHRGYIDLKSLHSFDYNVDLHLSHMPSAFQSFQLGAGHPTRVPTYRRFLVVPTVATSKTILNPKGRKAWTASGPTRGQCLWEMHDVWGWDTKKDEAIVLRENYFTRHPETGEQIDWYTDFYYPFLKRWESRVRRIAGPAKLLFVEPIPNELCPSSWTAEHRLDNMVYAPHWYDLYGLFWKSFGDFTVNVQGLQSGMFPLKTFYWGQKGAMDNYSLQIQNIVQEGYKSLGETPVLIGECGVPMDMNDGEAFSTEHFTWQARMMDAVLTGFDRALVGFTLWNYNPYNDDEKGDDWNGENFSWFSQRRALPPTWLAYEQESPTLDNGGRILDSVVRPYPAKTAGIPLKFEYEMTAGKFVFEWKILEDSKKADLRCRETEMFLPSRLAHGRRVLVSGLSPEEGSWTYDESRQTLFVVTRDTQPGRRFRIEVTISPPHKAPFRVNDFRTDFGGHLYASGILATSIAVCWLSLYWIQ
;
A
#
# COMPACT_ATOMS: atom_id res chain seq x y z
N MET A 1 38.16 -4.33 -18.16
CA MET A 1 37.68 -5.72 -18.10
C MET A 1 36.64 -5.79 -16.99
N THR A 2 35.41 -6.09 -17.38
CA THR A 2 34.16 -5.59 -16.78
C THR A 2 33.65 -6.56 -15.71
N TYR A 3 33.64 -6.15 -14.44
CA TYR A 3 33.04 -6.90 -13.33
C TYR A 3 31.52 -6.66 -13.31
N ARG A 4 30.73 -7.66 -13.72
CA ARG A 4 29.27 -7.71 -13.47
C ARG A 4 29.01 -8.32 -12.09
N LYS A 5 28.52 -7.51 -11.14
CA LYS A 5 27.98 -7.98 -9.86
C LYS A 5 26.52 -8.43 -10.07
N SER A 6 26.22 -9.68 -9.73
CA SER A 6 24.87 -10.18 -9.51
C SER A 6 24.94 -11.05 -8.26
N VAL A 7 24.35 -10.57 -7.16
CA VAL A 7 24.16 -11.33 -5.92
C VAL A 7 22.66 -11.24 -5.62
N LYS A 8 21.94 -12.35 -5.85
CA LYS A 8 20.56 -12.51 -5.40
C LYS A 8 20.58 -12.96 -3.93
N SER A 9 20.44 -12.02 -3.00
CA SER A 9 20.16 -12.31 -1.59
C SER A 9 18.64 -12.26 -1.35
N HIS A 10 18.04 -13.38 -0.93
CA HIS A 10 16.66 -13.39 -0.45
C HIS A 10 16.67 -12.94 1.02
N LEU A 11 16.51 -11.64 1.23
CA LEU A 11 16.33 -11.03 2.55
C LEU A 11 14.85 -11.04 2.91
N VAL A 12 14.44 -11.93 3.82
CA VAL A 12 13.18 -11.77 4.54
C VAL A 12 13.43 -10.68 5.58
N ALA A 13 13.14 -9.42 5.22
CA ALA A 13 13.16 -8.30 6.15
C ALA A 13 11.72 -7.86 6.37
N ARG A 14 11.33 -7.63 7.64
CA ARG A 14 10.05 -7.02 8.00
C ARG A 14 10.20 -5.53 8.00
N ARG A 15 9.27 -4.84 7.32
CA ARG A 15 9.52 -3.48 6.83
C ARG A 15 8.40 -2.55 7.26
N LYS A 16 8.72 -1.28 7.52
CA LYS A 16 7.74 -0.27 7.96
C LYS A 16 7.77 0.97 7.09
N ARG A 17 6.60 1.58 6.95
CA ARG A 17 6.36 2.82 6.22
C ARG A 17 5.93 3.95 7.16
N HIS A 18 6.29 5.18 6.82
CA HIS A 18 6.05 6.42 7.58
C HIS A 18 4.97 7.25 6.86
N SER A 19 3.79 7.53 7.45
CA SER A 19 2.76 8.38 6.80
C SER A 19 2.78 9.83 7.30
N PHE A 20 3.16 10.74 6.41
CA PHE A 20 3.28 12.19 6.65
C PHE A 20 2.81 12.97 5.44
N LEU A 21 1.63 12.57 4.98
CA LEU A 21 1.06 12.95 3.70
C LEU A 21 0.56 14.40 3.67
N THR A 22 0.64 15.09 4.82
CA THR A 22 0.29 16.50 5.00
C THR A 22 1.50 17.34 5.43
N PRO A 23 1.60 18.60 4.97
CA PRO A 23 2.60 19.54 5.45
C PRO A 23 2.59 19.71 6.98
N VAL A 24 3.70 20.14 7.58
CA VAL A 24 3.78 20.44 9.02
C VAL A 24 2.88 21.62 9.38
N ASN A 25 2.80 22.62 8.51
CA ASN A 25 1.96 23.81 8.66
C ASN A 25 0.59 23.68 7.99
N HIS A 26 0.09 22.46 7.75
CA HIS A 26 -1.24 22.26 7.19
C HIS A 26 -2.31 22.80 8.16
N SER A 27 -3.26 23.57 7.63
CA SER A 27 -4.40 24.08 8.37
C SER A 27 -5.70 23.70 7.67
N HIS A 28 -6.56 23.00 8.40
CA HIS A 28 -7.90 22.63 7.96
C HIS A 28 -8.78 23.84 7.65
N ASP A 29 -8.61 24.95 8.40
CA ASP A 29 -9.43 26.16 8.25
C ASP A 29 -9.01 27.01 7.04
N VAL A 30 -7.73 26.98 6.67
CA VAL A 30 -7.18 27.77 5.56
C VAL A 30 -7.26 27.01 4.24
N PHE A 31 -7.26 25.67 4.26
CA PHE A 31 -7.32 24.84 3.06
C PHE A 31 -8.62 25.09 2.25
N PRO A 32 -8.54 25.31 0.91
CA PRO A 32 -7.44 24.98 -0.01
C PRO A 32 -6.35 26.06 -0.20
N GLY A 33 -6.36 27.16 0.54
CA GLY A 33 -5.39 28.26 0.41
C GLY A 33 -3.93 27.90 0.74
N GLU A 34 -3.02 28.84 0.45
CA GLU A 34 -1.60 28.83 0.88
C GLU A 34 -0.75 27.63 0.41
N HIS A 35 -1.14 26.96 -0.67
CA HIS A 35 -0.43 25.78 -1.19
C HIS A 35 1.05 26.03 -1.53
N HIS A 36 1.43 27.26 -1.85
CA HIS A 36 2.79 27.64 -2.20
C HIS A 36 3.68 27.92 -0.97
N ALA A 37 3.14 27.94 0.25
CA ALA A 37 3.87 28.25 1.48
C ALA A 37 3.93 27.06 2.44
N VAL A 38 3.58 25.87 1.97
CA VAL A 38 3.61 24.64 2.77
C VAL A 38 5.04 24.19 3.03
N THR A 39 5.30 23.51 4.15
CA THR A 39 6.61 22.91 4.41
C THR A 39 6.46 21.48 4.93
N PHE A 40 7.37 20.62 4.48
CA PHE A 40 7.49 19.23 4.93
C PHE A 40 8.77 19.00 5.75
N VAL A 41 9.56 20.04 6.00
CA VAL A 41 10.72 19.96 6.91
C VAL A 41 10.24 19.51 8.28
N GLY A 42 10.82 18.42 8.81
CA GLY A 42 10.36 17.80 10.05
C GLY A 42 9.28 16.73 9.88
N ARG A 43 8.89 16.36 8.64
CA ARG A 43 8.17 15.11 8.35
C ARG A 43 9.17 14.02 7.98
N PRO A 44 9.18 12.80 8.55
CA PRO A 44 8.22 12.25 9.48
C PRO A 44 8.21 12.85 10.88
N PHE A 45 9.33 13.28 11.39
CA PHE A 45 9.42 13.88 12.72
C PHE A 45 10.69 14.72 12.78
N PRO A 46 10.76 15.72 13.67
CA PRO A 46 11.98 16.48 13.90
C PRO A 46 13.20 15.59 14.16
N LEU A 47 14.38 16.04 13.75
CA LEU A 47 15.61 15.24 13.84
C LEU A 47 15.94 14.85 15.28
N GLU A 48 15.58 15.69 16.25
CA GLU A 48 15.72 15.45 17.68
C GLU A 48 14.90 14.25 18.19
N GLU A 49 13.79 13.91 17.53
CA GLU A 49 12.94 12.77 17.88
C GLU A 49 13.42 11.47 17.22
N ALA A 50 14.30 11.56 16.21
CA ALA A 50 14.71 10.43 15.38
C ALA A 50 15.32 9.28 16.16
N HIS A 51 16.10 9.58 17.20
CA HIS A 51 16.71 8.55 18.05
C HIS A 51 15.65 7.66 18.71
N GLY A 52 14.56 8.24 19.19
CA GLY A 52 13.48 7.49 19.83
C GLY A 52 12.69 6.63 18.84
N HIS A 53 12.36 7.18 17.68
CA HIS A 53 11.64 6.44 16.64
C HIS A 53 12.48 5.29 16.07
N PHE A 54 13.74 5.53 15.72
CA PHE A 54 14.61 4.48 15.19
C PHE A 54 14.99 3.43 16.24
N SER A 55 15.22 3.80 17.50
CA SER A 55 15.47 2.81 18.57
C SER A 55 14.26 1.89 18.75
N ARG A 56 13.04 2.44 18.70
CA ARG A 56 11.80 1.68 18.80
C ARG A 56 11.60 0.73 17.61
N LEU A 57 11.81 1.21 16.39
CA LEU A 57 11.72 0.39 15.19
C LEU A 57 12.75 -0.76 15.21
N ARG A 58 13.99 -0.48 15.67
CA ARG A 58 15.05 -1.49 15.86
C ARG A 58 14.67 -2.54 16.89
N ARG A 59 14.15 -2.11 18.05
CA ARG A 59 13.65 -3.02 19.09
C ARG A 59 12.59 -3.97 18.54
N TRP A 60 11.70 -3.45 17.71
CA TRP A 60 10.62 -4.23 17.13
C TRP A 60 11.03 -5.11 15.93
N GLY A 61 12.31 -5.11 15.55
CA GLY A 61 12.83 -5.94 14.46
C GLY A 61 12.53 -5.40 13.06
N PHE A 62 12.31 -4.09 12.92
CA PHE A 62 12.05 -3.47 11.64
C PHE A 62 13.31 -2.77 11.14
N THR A 63 14.06 -3.47 10.27
CA THR A 63 15.38 -3.05 9.79
C THR A 63 15.37 -2.51 8.36
N PHE A 64 14.20 -2.43 7.73
CA PHE A 64 14.08 -2.00 6.35
C PHE A 64 12.85 -1.12 6.19
N LEU A 65 13.01 0.05 5.59
CA LEU A 65 11.97 1.07 5.56
C LEU A 65 11.53 1.38 4.12
N ARG A 66 10.22 1.52 3.92
CA ARG A 66 9.68 2.25 2.77
C ARG A 66 9.57 3.70 3.20
N PHE A 67 10.51 4.54 2.78
CA PHE A 67 10.52 5.95 3.18
C PHE A 67 9.73 6.77 2.18
N ILE A 68 8.64 7.39 2.63
CA ILE A 68 7.74 8.15 1.77
C ILE A 68 8.27 9.56 1.54
N VAL A 69 8.20 10.01 0.29
CA VAL A 69 8.29 11.42 -0.09
C VAL A 69 7.17 11.74 -1.05
N THR A 70 6.50 12.89 -0.95
CA THR A 70 5.54 13.35 -1.95
C THR A 70 6.20 14.32 -2.92
N TRP A 71 5.68 14.44 -4.14
CA TRP A 71 6.14 15.46 -5.09
C TRP A 71 5.95 16.87 -4.50
N GLU A 72 4.82 17.12 -3.85
CA GLU A 72 4.53 18.38 -3.16
C GLU A 72 5.61 18.73 -2.13
N ALA A 73 6.14 17.76 -1.39
CA ALA A 73 7.19 18.04 -0.41
C ALA A 73 8.47 18.62 -1.02
N ILE A 74 8.75 18.32 -2.30
CA ILE A 74 9.97 18.78 -2.97
C ILE A 74 9.70 20.01 -3.85
N GLU A 75 8.51 20.15 -4.44
CA GLU A 75 8.26 21.17 -5.48
C GLU A 75 6.92 21.89 -5.29
N HIS A 76 6.53 22.26 -4.06
CA HIS A 76 5.26 22.94 -3.78
C HIS A 76 5.17 24.38 -4.31
N HIS A 77 6.28 25.13 -4.31
CA HIS A 77 6.32 26.55 -4.73
C HIS A 77 5.94 26.76 -6.21
N GLY A 78 6.27 25.79 -7.07
CA GLY A 78 6.06 25.88 -8.50
C GLY A 78 7.07 25.06 -9.28
N PRO A 79 6.88 24.91 -10.60
CA PRO A 79 7.75 24.09 -11.44
C PRO A 79 9.17 24.65 -11.47
N GLY A 80 10.16 23.80 -11.22
CA GLY A 80 11.58 24.13 -11.10
C GLY A 80 12.00 24.78 -9.79
N GLN A 81 11.08 24.95 -8.82
CA GLN A 81 11.35 25.58 -7.53
C GLN A 81 11.37 24.53 -6.42
N TYR A 82 12.55 23.97 -6.19
CA TYR A 82 12.74 22.85 -5.28
C TYR A 82 12.99 23.32 -3.83
N ASP A 83 12.33 22.68 -2.87
CA ASP A 83 12.56 22.86 -1.44
C ASP A 83 13.88 22.18 -1.03
N GLN A 84 14.96 22.97 -1.06
CA GLN A 84 16.30 22.52 -0.68
C GLN A 84 16.41 22.23 0.82
N GLU A 85 15.60 22.87 1.67
CA GLU A 85 15.60 22.63 3.11
C GLU A 85 15.04 21.24 3.40
N TYR A 86 13.93 20.87 2.76
CA TYR A 86 13.36 19.53 2.87
C TYR A 86 14.31 18.45 2.36
N LEU A 87 14.95 18.65 1.20
CA LEU A 87 15.95 17.72 0.67
C LEU A 87 17.15 17.52 1.62
N ALA A 88 17.66 18.61 2.21
CA ALA A 88 18.73 18.54 3.21
C ALA A 88 18.28 17.82 4.50
N TYR A 89 17.05 18.06 4.93
CA TYR A 89 16.46 17.42 6.09
C TYR A 89 16.30 15.89 5.88
N ILE A 90 15.74 15.42 4.76
CA ILE A 90 15.61 13.97 4.51
C ILE A 90 16.97 13.28 4.37
N ARG A 91 17.97 13.96 3.80
CA ARG A 91 19.35 13.46 3.77
C ARG A 91 19.89 13.25 5.18
N SER A 92 19.70 14.25 6.05
CA SER A 92 20.14 14.19 7.46
C SER A 92 19.48 13.03 8.19
N LEU A 93 18.16 12.86 8.03
CA LEU A 93 17.40 11.79 8.64
C LEU A 93 17.84 10.40 8.15
N LEU A 94 17.92 10.20 6.82
CA LEU A 94 18.29 8.91 6.23
C LEU A 94 19.74 8.51 6.51
N SER A 95 20.63 9.49 6.74
CA SER A 95 22.02 9.24 7.15
C SER A 95 22.14 8.61 8.54
N LEU A 96 21.09 8.69 9.37
CA LEU A 96 21.07 8.08 10.71
C LEU A 96 20.78 6.58 10.67
N LEU A 97 20.10 6.08 9.63
CA LEU A 97 19.60 4.70 9.56
C LEU A 97 20.68 3.61 9.81
N PRO A 98 21.92 3.72 9.29
CA PRO A 98 22.95 2.71 9.54
C PRO A 98 23.28 2.52 11.02
N GLN A 99 23.16 3.57 11.84
CA GLN A 99 23.42 3.52 13.29
C GLN A 99 22.43 2.60 14.02
N TYR A 100 21.28 2.31 13.40
CA TYR A 100 20.25 1.41 13.94
C TYR A 100 20.16 0.09 13.17
N GLY A 101 21.12 -0.19 12.28
CA GLY A 101 21.08 -1.38 11.41
C GLY A 101 19.95 -1.34 10.40
N MET A 102 19.54 -0.13 9.97
CA MET A 102 18.43 0.07 9.06
C MET A 102 18.88 0.50 7.67
N VAL A 103 18.07 0.14 6.69
CA VAL A 103 18.14 0.62 5.32
C VAL A 103 16.75 1.05 4.85
N ALA A 104 16.67 1.78 3.75
CA ALA A 104 15.43 2.22 3.16
C ALA A 104 15.46 2.12 1.62
N PHE A 105 14.28 2.02 1.03
CA PHE A 105 14.06 2.53 -0.31
C PHE A 105 13.16 3.77 -0.23
N VAL A 106 13.40 4.73 -1.11
CA VAL A 106 12.65 5.99 -1.14
C VAL A 106 11.53 5.87 -2.16
N SER A 107 10.31 6.09 -1.70
CA SER A 107 9.07 5.89 -2.45
C SER A 107 8.40 7.22 -2.69
N LEU A 108 8.21 7.58 -3.96
CA LEU A 108 7.45 8.77 -4.30
C LEU A 108 5.96 8.46 -4.19
N HIS A 109 5.33 8.98 -3.14
CA HIS A 109 3.97 8.64 -2.77
C HIS A 109 2.95 9.62 -3.34
N GLN A 110 1.80 9.06 -3.70
CA GLN A 110 0.58 9.77 -4.01
C GLN A 110 -0.61 8.89 -3.67
N ASP A 111 -1.72 9.53 -3.34
CA ASP A 111 -3.05 8.94 -3.31
C ASP A 111 -3.98 9.91 -4.01
N VAL A 112 -4.81 9.43 -4.94
CA VAL A 112 -5.78 10.29 -5.63
C VAL A 112 -5.10 11.54 -6.20
N TRP A 113 -3.90 11.40 -6.75
CA TRP A 113 -3.06 12.45 -7.32
C TRP A 113 -2.50 13.51 -6.36
N SER A 114 -3.33 14.20 -5.58
CA SER A 114 -2.97 15.41 -4.82
C SER A 114 -3.92 15.65 -3.64
N ARG A 115 -3.47 16.44 -2.66
CA ARG A 115 -4.37 17.02 -1.64
C ARG A 115 -5.54 17.77 -2.26
N TYR A 116 -5.33 18.38 -3.42
CA TYR A 116 -6.33 19.17 -4.14
C TYR A 116 -7.32 18.30 -4.93
N SER A 117 -7.09 17.00 -5.05
CA SER A 117 -8.04 16.04 -5.60
C SER A 117 -8.61 15.09 -4.54
N GLY A 118 -8.29 15.31 -3.26
CA GLY A 118 -8.84 14.57 -2.12
C GLY A 118 -7.92 13.53 -1.49
N GLY A 119 -6.65 13.48 -1.90
CA GLY A 119 -5.65 12.57 -1.34
C GLY A 119 -4.33 13.26 -1.00
N SER A 120 -3.22 12.84 -1.60
CA SER A 120 -1.85 13.33 -1.35
C SER A 120 -0.96 13.13 -2.59
N GLY A 121 0.21 13.77 -2.65
CA GLY A 121 1.21 13.48 -3.68
C GLY A 121 1.67 14.69 -4.47
N ALA A 122 1.03 14.97 -5.60
CA ALA A 122 1.38 16.06 -6.51
C ALA A 122 1.04 17.45 -5.94
N PRO A 123 1.88 18.47 -6.20
CA PRO A 123 1.61 19.84 -5.77
C PRO A 123 0.42 20.46 -6.52
N ALA A 124 -0.22 21.44 -5.88
CA ALA A 124 -1.44 22.08 -6.37
C ALA A 124 -1.28 22.68 -7.79
N TRP A 125 -0.10 23.24 -8.10
CA TRP A 125 0.17 23.86 -9.40
C TRP A 125 0.05 22.88 -10.56
N THR A 126 0.13 21.57 -10.32
CA THR A 126 -0.12 20.57 -11.37
C THR A 126 -1.57 20.64 -11.86
N LEU A 127 -2.54 20.82 -10.96
CA LEU A 127 -3.95 20.98 -11.34
C LEU A 127 -4.20 22.34 -12.02
N GLU A 128 -3.61 23.41 -11.49
CA GLU A 128 -3.70 24.76 -12.09
C GLU A 128 -3.14 24.79 -13.50
N SER A 129 -2.04 24.05 -13.75
CA SER A 129 -1.40 23.96 -15.08
C SER A 129 -2.29 23.31 -16.13
N VAL A 130 -3.26 22.49 -15.73
CA VAL A 130 -4.28 21.89 -16.61
C VAL A 130 -5.50 22.81 -16.75
N GLY A 131 -5.63 23.80 -15.87
CA GLY A 131 -6.67 24.83 -15.90
C GLY A 131 -7.75 24.69 -14.82
N PHE A 132 -7.55 23.84 -13.81
CA PHE A 132 -8.49 23.74 -12.71
C PHE A 132 -8.51 25.01 -11.83
N ASP A 133 -9.69 25.40 -11.36
CA ASP A 133 -9.88 26.34 -10.25
C ASP A 133 -9.93 25.54 -8.95
N LEU A 134 -8.88 25.66 -8.12
CA LEU A 134 -8.73 24.91 -6.87
C LEU A 134 -9.89 25.15 -5.89
N ASP A 135 -10.45 26.37 -5.87
CA ASP A 135 -11.56 26.74 -4.99
C ASP A 135 -12.91 26.20 -5.48
N ALA A 136 -12.99 25.72 -6.72
CA ALA A 136 -14.20 25.17 -7.32
C ALA A 136 -14.30 23.64 -7.21
N LEU A 137 -13.20 22.95 -6.89
CA LEU A 137 -13.12 21.49 -7.05
C LEU A 137 -14.17 20.73 -6.24
N GLU A 138 -14.42 21.13 -5.00
CA GLU A 138 -15.40 20.45 -4.14
C GLU A 138 -16.84 20.83 -4.50
N GLU A 139 -17.13 22.12 -4.71
CA GLU A 139 -18.48 22.60 -5.03
C GLU A 139 -19.01 22.00 -6.36
N THR A 140 -18.10 21.81 -7.31
CA THR A 140 -18.42 21.18 -8.60
C THR A 140 -18.53 19.67 -8.51
N GLY A 141 -18.05 19.05 -7.42
CA GLY A 141 -17.92 17.59 -7.30
C GLY A 141 -16.74 17.01 -8.10
N ALA A 142 -15.83 17.86 -8.59
CA ALA A 142 -14.62 17.42 -9.29
C ALA A 142 -13.62 16.72 -8.36
N ALA A 143 -13.67 16.99 -7.06
CA ALA A 143 -12.92 16.31 -6.02
C ALA A 143 -13.76 16.15 -4.74
N TRP A 144 -13.38 15.24 -3.86
CA TRP A 144 -13.90 15.17 -2.49
C TRP A 144 -12.79 15.58 -1.53
N LEU A 145 -12.94 16.73 -0.88
CA LEU A 145 -11.90 17.33 -0.06
C LEU A 145 -12.14 17.16 1.44
N GLY A 146 -13.22 16.48 1.84
CA GLY A 146 -13.60 16.28 3.24
C GLY A 146 -12.54 15.58 4.07
N GLY A 147 -11.74 14.70 3.46
CA GLY A 147 -10.56 14.10 4.09
C GLY A 147 -9.55 15.19 4.52
N VAL A 148 -9.08 15.96 3.56
CA VAL A 148 -8.01 16.96 3.74
C VAL A 148 -8.45 18.18 4.57
N ARG A 149 -9.71 18.63 4.43
CA ARG A 149 -10.24 19.78 5.20
C ARG A 149 -10.68 19.40 6.62
N GLY A 150 -11.11 18.16 6.87
CA GLY A 150 -11.71 17.79 8.16
C GLY A 150 -11.07 16.59 8.84
N GLY A 151 -9.87 16.19 8.42
CA GLY A 151 -9.21 14.96 8.88
C GLY A 151 -10.02 13.69 8.60
N GLY A 152 -11.00 13.74 7.68
CA GLY A 152 -11.88 12.64 7.31
C GLY A 152 -12.82 12.09 8.39
N HIS A 153 -12.85 12.68 9.59
CA HIS A 153 -13.64 12.20 10.72
C HIS A 153 -14.92 13.03 10.94
N VAL A 154 -15.98 12.73 10.19
CA VAL A 154 -17.32 13.25 10.50
C VAL A 154 -18.16 12.15 11.16
N LYS A 155 -18.51 12.35 12.44
CA LYS A 155 -19.32 11.36 13.17
C LYS A 155 -20.67 11.16 12.45
N GLY A 156 -20.98 9.91 12.12
CA GLY A 156 -22.22 9.55 11.41
C GLY A 156 -22.14 9.70 9.89
N SER A 157 -21.01 10.09 9.31
CA SER A 157 -20.79 10.04 7.86
C SER A 157 -20.34 8.66 7.40
N GLU A 158 -20.52 8.40 6.11
CA GLU A 158 -19.97 7.21 5.45
C GLU A 158 -18.43 7.20 5.58
N ARG A 159 -17.86 6.07 6.01
CA ARG A 159 -16.40 5.90 6.16
C ARG A 159 -15.75 5.31 4.91
N GLY A 160 -14.46 5.60 4.70
CA GLY A 160 -13.67 5.05 3.59
C GLY A 160 -14.02 5.67 2.23
N LEU A 161 -14.31 6.97 2.20
CA LEU A 161 -14.74 7.68 0.99
C LEU A 161 -13.60 8.13 0.09
N TRP A 162 -12.42 8.39 0.65
CA TRP A 162 -11.32 8.98 -0.10
C TRP A 162 -10.92 8.19 -1.38
N PRO A 163 -10.96 6.83 -1.45
CA PRO A 163 -10.58 6.12 -2.67
C PRO A 163 -11.58 6.34 -3.81
N THR A 164 -12.81 6.77 -3.51
CA THR A 164 -13.78 7.18 -4.56
C THR A 164 -13.32 8.44 -5.30
N GLY A 165 -12.27 9.10 -4.82
CA GLY A 165 -11.65 10.23 -5.51
C GLY A 165 -11.00 9.85 -6.84
N TYR A 166 -10.53 8.61 -7.00
CA TYR A 166 -9.87 8.15 -8.24
C TYR A 166 -10.77 8.28 -9.47
N SER A 167 -12.09 8.15 -9.31
CA SER A 167 -13.09 8.28 -10.38
C SER A 167 -13.61 9.71 -10.60
N LYS A 168 -13.24 10.66 -9.73
CA LYS A 168 -13.68 12.05 -9.85
C LYS A 168 -12.86 12.80 -10.88
N LEU A 169 -13.45 13.86 -11.42
CA LEU A 169 -12.92 14.63 -12.55
C LEU A 169 -11.45 15.00 -12.37
N ALA A 170 -11.08 15.54 -11.21
CA ALA A 170 -9.73 16.05 -10.97
C ALA A 170 -8.68 14.93 -11.07
N ALA A 171 -8.79 13.89 -10.25
CA ALA A 171 -7.80 12.80 -10.22
C ALA A 171 -7.77 12.00 -11.54
N SER A 172 -8.94 11.67 -12.09
CA SER A 172 -9.01 10.94 -13.36
C SER A 172 -8.42 11.75 -14.52
N THR A 173 -8.71 13.06 -14.60
CA THR A 173 -8.10 13.92 -15.63
C THR A 173 -6.59 14.01 -15.44
N MET A 174 -6.10 14.28 -14.23
CA MET A 174 -4.67 14.45 -13.97
C MET A 174 -3.87 13.19 -14.30
N ALA A 175 -4.36 12.01 -13.90
CA ALA A 175 -3.75 10.75 -14.29
C ALA A 175 -3.72 10.56 -15.82
N THR A 176 -4.84 10.87 -16.51
CA THR A 176 -4.94 10.71 -17.97
C THR A 176 -3.94 11.60 -18.70
N VAL A 177 -3.85 12.88 -18.34
CA VAL A 177 -2.96 13.82 -19.03
C VAL A 177 -1.48 13.61 -18.69
N PHE A 178 -1.18 13.08 -17.50
CA PHE A 178 0.18 12.70 -17.13
C PHE A 178 0.68 11.52 -17.97
N TRP A 179 -0.13 10.48 -18.17
CA TRP A 179 0.28 9.28 -18.90
C TRP A 179 0.16 9.42 -20.42
N ALA A 180 -0.94 10.01 -20.90
CA ALA A 180 -1.36 9.96 -22.29
C ALA A 180 -1.92 11.30 -22.81
N GLY A 181 -1.48 12.43 -22.24
CA GLY A 181 -1.90 13.76 -22.65
C GLY A 181 -1.55 14.10 -24.11
N ASP A 182 -0.47 13.56 -24.67
CA ASP A 182 -0.14 13.74 -26.09
C ASP A 182 -1.16 13.04 -27.01
N THR A 183 -1.70 11.91 -26.56
CA THR A 183 -2.68 11.10 -27.29
C THR A 183 -4.11 11.64 -27.13
N PHE A 184 -4.55 11.91 -25.90
CA PHE A 184 -5.94 12.25 -25.58
C PHE A 184 -6.18 13.74 -25.33
N THR A 185 -5.14 14.56 -25.22
CA THR A 185 -5.30 16.01 -25.06
C THR A 185 -4.34 16.84 -25.92
N PRO A 186 -4.20 16.55 -27.24
CA PRO A 186 -3.17 17.18 -28.08
C PRO A 186 -3.32 18.70 -28.22
N LYS A 187 -4.53 19.26 -28.01
CA LYS A 187 -4.81 20.70 -28.08
C LYS A 187 -4.37 21.44 -26.80
N LEU A 188 -4.14 20.74 -25.69
CA LEU A 188 -3.71 21.36 -24.43
C LEU A 188 -2.20 21.58 -24.45
N LYS A 189 -1.82 22.85 -24.64
CA LYS A 189 -0.43 23.31 -24.58
C LYS A 189 -0.23 24.25 -23.40
N VAL A 190 0.96 24.18 -22.81
CA VAL A 190 1.36 25.01 -21.66
C VAL A 190 2.77 25.53 -21.86
N LYS A 191 3.12 26.61 -21.17
CA LYS A 191 4.49 27.12 -21.17
C LYS A 191 5.34 26.34 -20.18
N SER A 192 6.45 25.80 -20.65
CA SER A 192 7.49 25.23 -19.79
C SER A 192 8.13 26.31 -18.91
N PRO A 193 8.94 25.94 -17.89
CA PRO A 193 9.73 26.91 -17.13
C PRO A 193 10.69 27.74 -17.99
N SER A 194 11.12 27.22 -19.15
CA SER A 194 11.92 27.95 -20.14
C SER A 194 11.11 28.89 -21.05
N GLY A 195 9.79 28.95 -20.87
CA GLY A 195 8.87 29.76 -21.68
C GLY A 195 8.46 29.15 -23.02
N GLN A 196 8.95 27.94 -23.34
CA GLN A 196 8.60 27.23 -24.56
C GLN A 196 7.21 26.61 -24.44
N GLU A 197 6.40 26.70 -25.49
CA GLU A 197 5.12 26.00 -25.56
C GLU A 197 5.35 24.50 -25.80
N VAL A 198 4.86 23.68 -24.88
CA VAL A 198 4.99 22.21 -24.88
C VAL A 198 3.63 21.57 -24.61
N SER A 199 3.50 20.27 -24.85
CA SER A 199 2.30 19.54 -24.42
C SER A 199 2.23 19.42 -22.91
N ILE A 200 1.01 19.26 -22.38
CA ILE A 200 0.79 19.05 -20.95
C ILE A 200 1.49 17.78 -20.43
N GLN A 201 1.51 16.71 -21.23
CA GLN A 201 2.18 15.46 -20.86
C GLN A 201 3.68 15.68 -20.70
N SER A 202 4.32 16.31 -21.70
CA SER A 202 5.75 16.63 -21.63
C SER A 202 6.06 17.53 -20.43
N PHE A 203 5.24 18.55 -20.20
CA PHE A 203 5.40 19.46 -19.05
C PHE A 203 5.34 18.72 -17.71
N LEU A 204 4.29 17.92 -17.46
CA LEU A 204 4.12 17.22 -16.18
C LEU A 204 5.15 16.10 -16.01
N GLN A 205 5.44 15.32 -17.05
CA GLN A 205 6.43 14.25 -16.98
C GLN A 205 7.85 14.80 -16.79
N ASP A 206 8.23 15.87 -17.49
CA ASP A 206 9.57 16.44 -17.38
C ASP A 206 9.79 17.09 -16.02
N THR A 207 8.81 17.85 -15.51
CA THR A 207 8.87 18.45 -14.17
C THR A 207 8.97 17.38 -13.08
N PHE A 208 8.11 16.35 -13.13
CA PHE A 208 8.18 15.19 -12.24
C PHE A 208 9.57 14.52 -12.25
N LEU A 209 10.09 14.23 -13.45
CA LEU A 209 11.40 13.58 -13.57
C LEU A 209 12.55 14.50 -13.13
N ASN A 210 12.43 15.81 -13.32
CA ASN A 210 13.42 16.78 -12.83
C ASN A 210 13.41 16.86 -11.29
N MET A 211 12.24 16.88 -10.68
CA MET A 211 12.10 16.77 -9.23
C MET A 211 12.69 15.45 -8.70
N PHE A 212 12.41 14.33 -9.38
CA PHE A 212 12.96 13.02 -9.01
C PHE A 212 14.49 13.00 -9.08
N ASP A 213 15.09 13.68 -10.07
CA ASP A 213 16.54 13.85 -10.14
C ASP A 213 17.09 14.56 -8.90
N GLU A 214 16.44 15.62 -8.41
CA GLU A 214 16.86 16.30 -7.18
C GLU A 214 16.75 15.39 -5.95
N LEU A 215 15.69 14.60 -5.85
CA LEU A 215 15.56 13.58 -4.81
C LEU A 215 16.72 12.58 -4.84
N VAL A 216 17.02 12.02 -6.02
CA VAL A 216 18.10 11.03 -6.19
C VAL A 216 19.47 11.66 -5.92
N LYS A 217 19.71 12.92 -6.31
CA LYS A 217 20.95 13.65 -5.97
C LYS A 217 21.09 13.85 -4.46
N ALA A 218 19.99 14.14 -3.76
CA ALA A 218 20.02 14.43 -2.32
C ALA A 218 20.34 13.20 -1.46
N VAL A 219 19.87 12.01 -1.85
CA VAL A 219 19.93 10.81 -0.98
C VAL A 219 20.49 9.55 -1.65
N GLY A 220 20.72 9.56 -2.96
CA GLY A 220 21.10 8.38 -3.73
C GLY A 220 22.53 7.89 -3.48
N ASP A 221 23.43 8.73 -2.98
CA ASP A 221 24.78 8.33 -2.57
C ASP A 221 24.81 7.62 -1.21
N LEU A 222 23.77 7.77 -0.39
CA LEU A 222 23.71 7.17 0.95
C LEU A 222 23.68 5.65 0.87
N GLU A 223 24.50 4.99 1.69
CA GLU A 223 24.53 3.52 1.81
C GLU A 223 23.18 2.96 2.30
N ALA A 224 22.53 3.69 3.21
CA ALA A 224 21.23 3.31 3.74
C ALA A 224 20.12 3.30 2.68
N VAL A 225 20.24 4.08 1.60
CA VAL A 225 19.23 4.15 0.54
C VAL A 225 19.57 3.11 -0.52
N ILE A 226 18.87 1.97 -0.50
CA ILE A 226 19.20 0.86 -1.39
C ILE A 226 18.51 0.94 -2.76
N GLY A 227 17.53 1.82 -2.91
CA GLY A 227 16.72 1.91 -4.11
C GLY A 227 15.63 2.95 -4.05
N PHE A 228 14.86 3.01 -5.14
CA PHE A 228 13.80 3.97 -5.35
C PHE A 228 12.56 3.30 -5.92
N GLU A 229 11.38 3.79 -5.54
CA GLU A 229 10.09 3.45 -6.14
C GLU A 229 9.55 4.67 -6.87
N MET A 230 9.17 4.49 -8.14
CA MET A 230 8.82 5.60 -9.02
C MET A 230 7.57 6.34 -8.55
N MET A 231 6.50 5.62 -8.24
CA MET A 231 5.20 6.18 -7.93
C MET A 231 4.38 5.14 -7.16
N ASN A 232 3.84 5.53 -6.00
CA ASN A 232 2.84 4.76 -5.27
C ASN A 232 1.52 4.71 -6.05
N GLU A 233 0.91 3.55 -6.07
CA GLU A 233 -0.37 3.17 -6.63
C GLU A 233 -0.70 3.87 -7.95
N PRO A 234 0.11 3.69 -9.01
CA PRO A 234 -0.10 4.40 -10.26
C PRO A 234 -1.49 4.08 -10.81
N HIS A 235 -2.25 5.12 -11.13
CA HIS A 235 -3.61 4.98 -11.66
C HIS A 235 -3.67 5.48 -13.11
N ARG A 236 -4.44 4.80 -13.95
CA ARG A 236 -4.55 5.09 -15.40
C ARG A 236 -5.53 6.22 -15.75
N GLY A 237 -6.31 6.69 -14.79
CA GLY A 237 -7.34 7.70 -15.03
C GLY A 237 -8.43 7.16 -15.94
N TYR A 238 -8.72 7.87 -17.03
CA TYR A 238 -9.70 7.46 -18.04
C TYR A 238 -9.12 6.53 -19.11
N ILE A 239 -7.81 6.30 -19.14
CA ILE A 239 -7.18 5.46 -20.17
C ILE A 239 -7.75 4.04 -20.07
N ASP A 240 -8.19 3.49 -21.20
CA ASP A 240 -8.89 2.21 -21.30
C ASP A 240 -10.27 2.16 -20.60
N LEU A 241 -10.89 3.32 -20.33
CA LEU A 241 -12.26 3.39 -19.82
C LEU A 241 -13.26 2.85 -20.85
N LYS A 242 -13.92 1.73 -20.51
CA LYS A 242 -14.79 0.99 -21.44
C LYS A 242 -16.08 1.72 -21.83
N SER A 243 -16.59 2.62 -20.98
CA SER A 243 -17.73 3.47 -21.30
C SER A 243 -17.68 4.79 -20.53
N LEU A 244 -18.12 5.87 -21.16
CA LEU A 244 -18.24 7.18 -20.50
C LEU A 244 -19.43 7.24 -19.51
N HIS A 245 -20.32 6.25 -19.56
CA HIS A 245 -21.55 6.20 -18.76
C HIS A 245 -21.42 5.42 -17.45
N SER A 246 -20.35 4.64 -17.27
CA SER A 246 -20.14 3.84 -16.06
C SER A 246 -18.69 3.42 -15.88
N PHE A 247 -18.26 3.33 -14.62
CA PHE A 247 -17.06 2.60 -14.21
C PHE A 247 -17.35 1.10 -14.08
N ASP A 248 -16.32 0.26 -14.02
CA ASP A 248 -16.50 -1.17 -13.88
C ASP A 248 -16.76 -1.53 -12.41
N TYR A 249 -18.00 -1.94 -12.13
CA TYR A 249 -18.45 -2.25 -10.79
C TYR A 249 -17.66 -3.37 -10.09
N ASN A 250 -17.01 -4.27 -10.83
CA ASN A 250 -16.30 -5.40 -10.24
C ASN A 250 -14.87 -5.06 -9.77
N VAL A 251 -14.29 -3.98 -10.31
CA VAL A 251 -12.91 -3.57 -10.02
C VAL A 251 -12.82 -2.18 -9.38
N ASP A 252 -13.76 -1.27 -9.71
CA ASP A 252 -13.77 0.09 -9.20
C ASP A 252 -14.67 0.23 -7.95
N LEU A 253 -14.18 0.95 -6.94
CA LEU A 253 -14.96 1.22 -5.73
C LEU A 253 -16.16 2.14 -6.01
N HIS A 254 -17.37 1.63 -5.78
CA HIS A 254 -18.61 2.41 -5.91
C HIS A 254 -19.21 2.72 -4.54
N LEU A 255 -19.01 3.93 -4.01
CA LEU A 255 -19.55 4.35 -2.71
C LEU A 255 -19.88 5.86 -2.71
N SER A 256 -20.97 6.26 -2.05
CA SER A 256 -21.46 7.65 -2.04
C SER A 256 -21.72 8.18 -3.46
N HIS A 257 -21.47 9.46 -3.73
CA HIS A 257 -21.64 10.09 -5.04
C HIS A 257 -20.59 9.59 -6.03
N MET A 258 -21.04 8.85 -7.03
CA MET A 258 -20.20 8.23 -8.06
C MET A 258 -20.61 8.72 -9.46
N PRO A 259 -20.16 9.92 -9.89
CA PRO A 259 -20.44 10.37 -11.24
C PRO A 259 -19.73 9.46 -12.25
N SER A 260 -20.36 9.14 -13.38
CA SER A 260 -19.64 8.59 -14.53
C SER A 260 -18.65 9.62 -15.09
N ALA A 261 -17.71 9.21 -15.95
CA ALA A 261 -16.83 10.15 -16.64
C ALA A 261 -17.64 11.26 -17.32
N PHE A 262 -18.67 10.91 -18.09
CA PHE A 262 -19.54 11.88 -18.76
C PHE A 262 -20.27 12.82 -17.79
N GLN A 263 -20.78 12.31 -16.68
CA GLN A 263 -21.42 13.15 -15.66
C GLN A 263 -20.42 14.08 -14.98
N SER A 264 -19.19 13.61 -14.74
CA SER A 264 -18.12 14.43 -14.17
C SER A 264 -17.72 15.57 -15.11
N PHE A 265 -17.78 15.35 -16.43
CA PHE A 265 -17.48 16.39 -17.42
C PHE A 265 -18.54 17.50 -17.41
N GLN A 266 -19.81 17.11 -17.34
CA GLN A 266 -20.95 18.04 -17.23
C GLN A 266 -20.83 18.89 -15.95
N LEU A 267 -20.59 18.22 -14.82
CA LEU A 267 -20.37 18.88 -13.53
C LEU A 267 -19.22 19.89 -13.60
N GLY A 268 -18.06 19.49 -14.14
CA GLY A 268 -16.91 20.37 -14.28
C GLY A 268 -17.14 21.55 -15.24
N ALA A 269 -17.97 21.38 -16.27
CA ALA A 269 -18.35 22.44 -17.20
C ALA A 269 -19.39 23.43 -16.63
N GLY A 270 -19.93 23.16 -15.43
CA GLY A 270 -20.93 24.02 -14.79
C GLY A 270 -22.37 23.63 -15.09
N HIS A 271 -22.64 22.40 -15.53
CA HIS A 271 -24.00 21.91 -15.72
C HIS A 271 -24.45 21.09 -14.49
N PRO A 272 -25.53 21.49 -13.79
CA PRO A 272 -26.11 20.69 -12.72
C PRO A 272 -26.46 19.29 -13.21
N THR A 273 -25.95 18.25 -12.54
CA THR A 273 -26.06 16.86 -13.04
C THR A 273 -26.59 15.92 -11.97
N ARG A 274 -27.50 15.03 -12.36
CA ARG A 274 -28.05 13.97 -11.50
C ARG A 274 -27.10 12.77 -11.44
N VAL A 275 -26.40 12.62 -10.33
CA VAL A 275 -25.38 11.58 -10.07
C VAL A 275 -25.94 10.47 -9.19
N PRO A 276 -25.67 9.18 -9.48
CA PRO A 276 -26.07 8.09 -8.60
C PRO A 276 -25.34 8.10 -7.26
N THR A 277 -26.07 7.74 -6.20
CA THR A 277 -25.57 7.64 -4.83
C THR A 277 -25.57 6.17 -4.40
N TYR A 278 -24.38 5.63 -4.17
CA TYR A 278 -24.17 4.25 -3.74
C TYR A 278 -24.07 4.15 -2.23
N ARG A 279 -24.64 3.08 -1.67
CA ARG A 279 -24.55 2.74 -0.23
C ARG A 279 -24.17 1.28 -0.07
N ARG A 280 -23.51 0.96 1.04
CA ARG A 280 -23.20 -0.43 1.43
C ARG A 280 -24.46 -1.28 1.49
N PHE A 281 -24.37 -2.51 1.02
CA PHE A 281 -25.48 -3.47 1.06
C PHE A 281 -24.96 -4.85 1.49
N LEU A 282 -25.81 -5.67 2.10
CA LEU A 282 -25.34 -6.92 2.73
C LEU A 282 -24.99 -8.01 1.71
N VAL A 283 -25.75 -8.10 0.61
CA VAL A 283 -25.64 -9.20 -0.37
C VAL A 283 -24.63 -8.90 -1.49
N VAL A 284 -24.52 -7.63 -1.89
CA VAL A 284 -23.53 -7.12 -2.84
C VAL A 284 -22.83 -5.92 -2.21
N PRO A 285 -21.56 -5.61 -2.53
CA PRO A 285 -20.79 -4.60 -1.81
C PRO A 285 -21.53 -3.28 -1.65
N THR A 286 -22.07 -2.75 -2.75
CA THR A 286 -22.91 -1.54 -2.74
C THR A 286 -24.07 -1.58 -3.74
N VAL A 287 -25.09 -0.77 -3.51
CA VAL A 287 -26.19 -0.56 -4.48
C VAL A 287 -26.44 0.93 -4.67
N ALA A 288 -26.81 1.31 -5.89
CA ALA A 288 -27.31 2.65 -6.18
C ALA A 288 -28.70 2.81 -5.54
N THR A 289 -28.80 3.68 -4.54
CA THR A 289 -30.03 3.86 -3.74
C THR A 289 -30.85 5.07 -4.16
N SER A 290 -30.20 6.08 -4.74
CA SER A 290 -30.83 7.34 -5.14
C SER A 290 -29.99 8.06 -6.20
N LYS A 291 -30.48 9.20 -6.70
CA LYS A 291 -29.72 10.13 -7.54
C LYS A 291 -29.79 11.54 -6.94
N THR A 292 -28.65 12.19 -6.79
CA THR A 292 -28.52 13.55 -6.23
C THR A 292 -28.13 14.53 -7.33
N ILE A 293 -28.72 15.73 -7.36
CA ILE A 293 -28.23 16.82 -8.22
C ILE A 293 -27.00 17.43 -7.57
N LEU A 294 -25.85 17.38 -8.24
CA LEU A 294 -24.62 18.05 -7.82
C LEU A 294 -24.38 19.31 -8.64
N ASN A 295 -23.55 20.22 -8.10
CA ASN A 295 -23.24 21.53 -8.66
C ASN A 295 -24.47 22.38 -9.07
N PRO A 296 -25.48 22.58 -8.19
CA PRO A 296 -26.72 23.26 -8.55
C PRO A 296 -26.54 24.74 -8.94
N LYS A 297 -25.42 25.37 -8.54
CA LYS A 297 -25.10 26.77 -8.89
C LYS A 297 -24.38 26.90 -10.23
N GLY A 298 -24.05 25.79 -10.89
CA GLY A 298 -23.38 25.78 -12.18
C GLY A 298 -21.98 26.40 -12.16
N ARG A 299 -21.23 26.23 -11.07
CA ARG A 299 -19.84 26.71 -11.00
C ARG A 299 -18.98 25.86 -11.94
N LYS A 300 -18.01 26.47 -12.61
CA LYS A 300 -17.06 25.72 -13.44
C LYS A 300 -15.88 25.27 -12.59
N ALA A 301 -15.38 24.06 -12.85
CA ALA A 301 -14.15 23.57 -12.28
C ALA A 301 -12.90 24.16 -12.97
N TRP A 302 -13.10 24.91 -14.06
CA TRP A 302 -12.05 25.41 -14.94
C TRP A 302 -11.95 26.93 -14.87
N THR A 303 -10.75 27.47 -14.65
CA THR A 303 -10.53 28.91 -14.58
C THR A 303 -10.45 29.57 -15.96
N ALA A 304 -11.06 30.76 -16.09
CA ALA A 304 -11.06 31.54 -17.33
C ALA A 304 -9.65 32.01 -17.74
N SER A 305 -8.74 32.18 -16.78
CA SER A 305 -7.34 32.54 -17.04
C SER A 305 -6.43 31.34 -17.36
N GLY A 306 -6.94 30.12 -17.21
CA GLY A 306 -6.21 28.89 -17.47
C GLY A 306 -6.05 28.58 -18.96
N PRO A 307 -5.25 27.55 -19.32
CA PRO A 307 -5.00 27.20 -20.71
C PRO A 307 -6.26 26.72 -21.47
N THR A 308 -7.27 26.21 -20.75
CA THR A 308 -8.58 25.86 -21.33
C THR A 308 -9.54 27.04 -21.45
N ARG A 309 -9.16 28.24 -20.96
CA ARG A 309 -10.00 29.45 -20.94
C ARG A 309 -11.37 29.23 -20.31
N GLY A 310 -11.43 28.42 -19.26
CA GLY A 310 -12.67 28.08 -18.54
C GLY A 310 -13.58 27.08 -19.27
N GLN A 311 -13.09 26.44 -20.34
CA GLN A 311 -13.77 25.33 -21.01
C GLN A 311 -13.39 24.00 -20.37
N CYS A 312 -14.31 23.03 -20.39
CA CYS A 312 -13.98 21.66 -20.01
C CYS A 312 -12.96 21.05 -20.96
N LEU A 313 -11.89 20.46 -20.41
CA LEU A 313 -10.81 19.88 -21.21
C LEU A 313 -11.31 18.83 -22.21
N TRP A 314 -12.25 17.99 -21.80
CA TRP A 314 -12.79 16.92 -22.65
C TRP A 314 -13.78 17.46 -23.70
N GLU A 315 -14.43 18.59 -23.42
CA GLU A 315 -15.25 19.31 -24.41
C GLU A 315 -14.35 19.98 -25.47
N MET A 316 -13.25 20.61 -25.03
CA MET A 316 -12.23 21.20 -25.91
C MET A 316 -11.68 20.18 -26.92
N HIS A 317 -11.68 18.89 -26.58
CA HIS A 317 -11.20 17.79 -27.42
C HIS A 317 -12.32 17.02 -28.16
N ASP A 318 -13.53 17.57 -28.20
CA ASP A 318 -14.67 17.00 -28.92
C ASP A 318 -15.02 15.56 -28.45
N VAL A 319 -14.79 15.26 -27.17
CA VAL A 319 -15.22 13.99 -26.55
C VAL A 319 -16.73 14.03 -26.29
N TRP A 320 -17.21 15.21 -25.90
CA TRP A 320 -18.61 15.50 -25.62
C TRP A 320 -18.91 16.97 -25.91
N GLY A 321 -20.19 17.37 -25.88
CA GLY A 321 -20.62 18.76 -25.96
C GLY A 321 -22.01 18.99 -25.38
N TRP A 322 -22.46 20.26 -25.34
CA TRP A 322 -23.81 20.65 -24.91
C TRP A 322 -24.69 21.00 -26.11
N ASP A 323 -25.80 20.30 -26.29
CA ASP A 323 -26.83 20.67 -27.27
C ASP A 323 -27.69 21.80 -26.68
N THR A 324 -27.42 23.03 -27.10
CA THR A 324 -28.11 24.23 -26.61
C THR A 324 -29.60 24.26 -26.97
N LYS A 325 -30.06 23.49 -27.97
CA LYS A 325 -31.48 23.46 -28.34
C LYS A 325 -32.28 22.55 -27.42
N LYS A 326 -31.69 21.43 -27.02
CA LYS A 326 -32.31 20.44 -26.14
C LYS A 326 -31.97 20.61 -24.67
N ASP A 327 -30.99 21.46 -24.38
CA ASP A 327 -30.42 21.66 -23.05
C ASP A 327 -29.93 20.34 -22.44
N GLU A 328 -29.21 19.56 -23.25
CA GLU A 328 -28.70 18.24 -22.88
C GLU A 328 -27.23 18.06 -23.29
N ALA A 329 -26.48 17.31 -22.49
CA ALA A 329 -25.14 16.88 -22.87
C ALA A 329 -25.21 15.73 -23.89
N ILE A 330 -24.31 15.75 -24.87
CA ILE A 330 -24.17 14.70 -25.88
C ILE A 330 -22.74 14.14 -25.89
N VAL A 331 -22.62 12.81 -25.94
CA VAL A 331 -21.34 12.15 -26.21
C VAL A 331 -21.04 12.22 -27.70
N LEU A 332 -19.85 12.69 -28.05
CA LEU A 332 -19.38 12.79 -29.45
C LEU A 332 -18.48 11.61 -29.81
N ARG A 333 -17.71 11.08 -28.85
CA ARG A 333 -16.73 10.00 -29.06
C ARG A 333 -16.72 8.99 -27.90
N GLU A 334 -17.60 7.98 -27.94
CA GLU A 334 -17.71 6.98 -26.86
C GLU A 334 -16.42 6.19 -26.62
N ASN A 335 -15.73 5.79 -27.69
CA ASN A 335 -14.50 4.98 -27.60
C ASN A 335 -13.22 5.83 -27.48
N TYR A 336 -13.32 7.09 -27.06
CA TYR A 336 -12.19 8.02 -27.09
C TYR A 336 -10.98 7.53 -26.30
N PHE A 337 -11.20 6.84 -25.17
CA PHE A 337 -10.12 6.40 -24.28
C PHE A 337 -9.67 4.95 -24.46
N THR A 338 -10.33 4.16 -25.31
CA THR A 338 -9.97 2.75 -25.57
C THR A 338 -9.18 2.58 -26.86
N ARG A 339 -9.18 3.59 -27.73
CA ARG A 339 -8.49 3.58 -29.02
C ARG A 339 -7.72 4.87 -29.24
N HIS A 340 -6.56 4.76 -29.89
CA HIS A 340 -5.78 5.92 -30.28
C HIS A 340 -6.61 6.82 -31.20
N PRO A 341 -6.83 8.11 -30.87
CA PRO A 341 -7.73 8.99 -31.62
C PRO A 341 -7.39 9.19 -33.09
N GLU A 342 -6.11 9.03 -33.48
CA GLU A 342 -5.62 9.23 -34.84
C GLU A 342 -5.45 7.92 -35.64
N THR A 343 -5.03 6.83 -35.00
CA THR A 343 -4.70 5.57 -35.69
C THR A 343 -5.82 4.54 -35.58
N GLY A 344 -6.70 4.68 -34.58
CA GLY A 344 -7.79 3.74 -34.29
C GLY A 344 -7.34 2.44 -33.62
N GLU A 345 -6.04 2.27 -33.37
CA GLU A 345 -5.47 1.10 -32.68
C GLU A 345 -5.98 1.00 -31.24
N GLN A 346 -6.09 -0.22 -30.73
CA GLN A 346 -6.48 -0.45 -29.34
C GLN A 346 -5.32 -0.07 -28.42
N ILE A 347 -5.66 0.60 -27.31
CA ILE A 347 -4.70 1.05 -26.31
C ILE A 347 -4.46 -0.04 -25.26
N ASP A 348 -3.20 -0.24 -24.89
CA ASP A 348 -2.79 -0.91 -23.65
C ASP A 348 -1.98 0.07 -22.79
N TRP A 349 -2.50 0.39 -21.60
CA TRP A 349 -1.89 1.42 -20.76
C TRP A 349 -0.45 1.09 -20.33
N TYR A 350 -0.17 -0.20 -20.07
CA TYR A 350 1.14 -0.62 -19.60
C TYR A 350 2.18 -0.44 -20.71
N THR A 351 1.93 -0.98 -21.91
CA THR A 351 2.89 -0.92 -23.03
C THR A 351 2.99 0.45 -23.67
N ASP A 352 1.88 1.15 -23.81
CA ASP A 352 1.83 2.36 -24.62
C ASP A 352 2.27 3.60 -23.83
N PHE A 353 2.09 3.60 -22.50
CA PHE A 353 2.33 4.79 -21.66
C PHE A 353 3.20 4.53 -20.43
N TYR A 354 2.89 3.50 -19.63
CA TYR A 354 3.58 3.27 -18.36
C TYR A 354 5.05 2.86 -18.55
N TYR A 355 5.31 1.84 -19.39
CA TYR A 355 6.67 1.35 -19.64
C TYR A 355 7.60 2.38 -20.31
N PRO A 356 7.17 3.11 -21.34
CA PRO A 356 7.98 4.18 -21.91
C PRO A 356 8.42 5.21 -20.85
N PHE A 357 7.52 5.60 -19.96
CA PHE A 357 7.85 6.51 -18.87
C PHE A 357 8.81 5.87 -17.85
N LEU A 358 8.55 4.63 -17.42
CA LEU A 358 9.44 3.89 -16.53
C LEU A 358 10.87 3.78 -17.08
N LYS A 359 11.05 3.61 -18.40
CA LYS A 359 12.37 3.55 -19.04
C LYS A 359 13.10 4.89 -19.03
N ARG A 360 12.36 6.00 -19.18
CA ARG A 360 12.92 7.36 -18.99
C ARG A 360 13.36 7.56 -17.55
N TRP A 361 12.53 7.18 -16.58
CA TRP A 361 12.84 7.24 -15.16
C TRP A 361 14.07 6.39 -14.80
N GLU A 362 14.10 5.12 -15.21
CA GLU A 362 15.23 4.20 -15.03
C GLU A 362 16.54 4.85 -15.52
N SER A 363 16.54 5.35 -16.75
CA SER A 363 17.72 5.97 -17.35
C SER A 363 18.26 7.14 -16.52
N ARG A 364 17.37 7.96 -15.94
CA ARG A 364 17.73 9.09 -15.09
C ARG A 364 18.30 8.65 -13.74
N VAL A 365 17.62 7.74 -13.03
CA VAL A 365 18.10 7.21 -11.75
C VAL A 365 19.46 6.54 -11.91
N ARG A 366 19.62 5.73 -12.97
CA ARG A 366 20.87 5.03 -13.28
C ARG A 366 22.03 5.98 -13.57
N ARG A 367 21.76 7.08 -14.26
CA ARG A 367 22.75 8.13 -14.54
C ARG A 367 23.27 8.80 -13.27
N ILE A 368 22.43 8.98 -12.25
CA ILE A 368 22.77 9.72 -11.03
C ILE A 368 23.32 8.78 -9.94
N ALA A 369 22.61 7.70 -9.62
CA ALA A 369 22.92 6.81 -8.49
C ALA A 369 23.58 5.47 -8.90
N GLY A 370 23.78 5.25 -10.19
CA GLY A 370 24.43 4.06 -10.73
C GLY A 370 23.55 2.79 -10.80
N PRO A 371 24.12 1.67 -11.28
CA PRO A 371 23.37 0.44 -11.57
C PRO A 371 23.06 -0.40 -10.33
N ALA A 372 23.69 -0.11 -9.19
CA ALA A 372 23.57 -0.94 -7.98
C ALA A 372 22.23 -0.75 -7.24
N LYS A 373 21.57 0.40 -7.40
CA LYS A 373 20.29 0.69 -6.72
C LYS A 373 19.18 -0.20 -7.26
N LEU A 374 18.31 -0.66 -6.38
CA LEU A 374 17.09 -1.39 -6.76
C LEU A 374 16.04 -0.40 -7.27
N LEU A 375 15.28 -0.81 -8.28
CA LEU A 375 14.13 -0.04 -8.77
C LEU A 375 12.86 -0.82 -8.46
N PHE A 376 12.07 -0.30 -7.53
CA PHE A 376 10.81 -0.89 -7.12
C PHE A 376 9.72 -0.39 -8.08
N VAL A 377 8.95 -1.32 -8.63
CA VAL A 377 7.91 -1.02 -9.61
C VAL A 377 6.66 -1.80 -9.24
N GLU A 378 5.56 -1.07 -9.17
CA GLU A 378 4.26 -1.57 -8.77
C GLU A 378 3.25 -1.49 -9.92
N PRO A 379 2.27 -2.41 -9.97
CA PRO A 379 1.13 -2.32 -10.87
C PRO A 379 0.02 -1.42 -10.27
N ILE A 380 -1.12 -1.31 -10.94
CA ILE A 380 -2.33 -0.77 -10.30
C ILE A 380 -2.66 -1.62 -9.06
N PRO A 381 -3.11 -1.00 -7.95
CA PRO A 381 -3.41 -1.72 -6.71
C PRO A 381 -4.39 -2.88 -6.89
N ASN A 382 -4.13 -3.98 -6.19
CA ASN A 382 -4.94 -5.21 -6.20
C ASN A 382 -5.04 -5.95 -7.55
N GLU A 383 -4.34 -5.49 -8.61
CA GLU A 383 -4.16 -6.29 -9.81
C GLU A 383 -3.14 -7.42 -9.58
N LEU A 384 -3.37 -8.56 -10.23
CA LEU A 384 -2.31 -9.55 -10.43
C LEU A 384 -1.29 -9.00 -11.43
N CYS A 385 -0.06 -9.52 -11.41
CA CYS A 385 0.99 -9.08 -12.31
C CYS A 385 0.50 -9.18 -13.78
N PRO A 386 0.36 -8.06 -14.50
CA PRO A 386 -0.24 -8.09 -15.84
C PRO A 386 0.60 -8.93 -16.81
N SER A 387 -0.04 -9.55 -17.79
CA SER A 387 0.65 -10.40 -18.77
C SER A 387 1.60 -9.62 -19.70
N SER A 388 1.40 -8.30 -19.82
CA SER A 388 2.30 -7.41 -20.56
C SER A 388 3.64 -7.18 -19.85
N TRP A 389 3.76 -7.56 -18.57
CA TRP A 389 4.97 -7.51 -17.77
C TRP A 389 5.88 -8.67 -18.11
N THR A 390 6.65 -8.54 -19.19
CA THR A 390 7.55 -9.57 -19.69
C THR A 390 8.99 -9.32 -19.26
N ALA A 391 9.89 -10.26 -19.56
CA ALA A 391 11.33 -10.06 -19.39
C ALA A 391 11.91 -8.91 -20.23
N GLU A 392 11.21 -8.47 -21.28
CA GLU A 392 11.55 -7.31 -22.12
C GLU A 392 10.98 -6.02 -21.52
N HIS A 393 9.77 -6.09 -20.96
CA HIS A 393 9.09 -5.00 -20.26
C HIS A 393 9.37 -5.02 -18.75
N ARG A 394 10.64 -5.14 -18.38
CA ARG A 394 11.09 -4.96 -16.99
C ARG A 394 12.30 -4.05 -16.92
N LEU A 395 12.52 -3.45 -15.77
CA LEU A 395 13.72 -2.63 -15.52
C LEU A 395 14.90 -3.51 -15.11
N ASP A 396 16.12 -3.03 -15.35
CA ASP A 396 17.31 -3.68 -14.84
C ASP A 396 17.36 -3.54 -13.31
N ASN A 397 17.68 -4.62 -12.62
CA ASN A 397 17.73 -4.68 -11.15
C ASN A 397 16.41 -4.23 -10.48
N MET A 398 15.30 -4.63 -11.11
CA MET A 398 13.93 -4.38 -10.67
C MET A 398 13.54 -5.26 -9.47
N VAL A 399 12.68 -4.72 -8.62
CA VAL A 399 11.89 -5.45 -7.63
C VAL A 399 10.42 -5.24 -7.96
N TYR A 400 9.67 -6.32 -8.13
CA TYR A 400 8.21 -6.26 -8.28
C TYR A 400 7.58 -5.94 -6.92
N ALA A 401 6.86 -4.83 -6.83
CA ALA A 401 6.46 -4.21 -5.57
C ALA A 401 4.93 -4.09 -5.36
N PRO A 402 4.09 -5.14 -5.60
CA PRO A 402 2.64 -5.01 -5.50
C PRO A 402 2.16 -4.75 -4.07
N HIS A 403 0.95 -4.23 -3.91
CA HIS A 403 0.29 -4.09 -2.61
C HIS A 403 -0.70 -5.23 -2.36
N TRP A 404 -1.00 -5.48 -1.09
CA TRP A 404 -2.06 -6.39 -0.71
C TRP A 404 -2.79 -5.92 0.54
N TYR A 405 -4.12 -5.92 0.45
CA TYR A 405 -5.03 -5.63 1.54
C TYR A 405 -6.19 -6.62 1.55
N ASP A 406 -6.75 -6.90 2.74
CA ASP A 406 -8.05 -7.56 2.82
C ASP A 406 -9.16 -6.57 2.44
N LEU A 407 -9.55 -6.60 1.17
CA LEU A 407 -10.58 -5.71 0.63
C LEU A 407 -11.93 -5.86 1.34
N TYR A 408 -12.27 -7.05 1.85
CA TYR A 408 -13.52 -7.24 2.58
C TYR A 408 -13.47 -6.51 3.93
N GLY A 409 -12.41 -6.76 4.71
CA GLY A 409 -12.20 -6.12 6.01
C GLY A 409 -12.03 -4.60 5.90
N LEU A 410 -11.33 -4.11 4.87
CA LEU A 410 -11.20 -2.67 4.60
C LEU A 410 -12.51 -2.02 4.22
N PHE A 411 -13.26 -2.64 3.30
CA PHE A 411 -14.50 -2.08 2.80
C PHE A 411 -15.55 -1.92 3.90
N TRP A 412 -15.66 -2.90 4.80
CA TRP A 412 -16.56 -2.84 5.97
C TRP A 412 -15.94 -2.16 7.18
N LYS A 413 -14.62 -1.96 7.17
CA LYS A 413 -13.83 -1.49 8.32
C LYS A 413 -14.12 -2.32 9.57
N SER A 414 -14.14 -3.63 9.39
CA SER A 414 -14.48 -4.60 10.43
C SER A 414 -13.75 -5.92 10.23
N PHE A 415 -13.58 -6.66 11.32
CA PHE A 415 -13.00 -7.99 11.30
C PHE A 415 -13.67 -8.89 12.34
N GLY A 416 -13.89 -10.15 11.96
CA GLY A 416 -14.55 -11.16 12.77
C GLY A 416 -14.06 -12.57 12.41
N ASP A 417 -14.84 -13.59 12.73
CA ASP A 417 -14.49 -14.97 12.39
C ASP A 417 -14.79 -15.35 10.92
N PHE A 418 -15.36 -14.44 10.12
CA PHE A 418 -15.66 -14.69 8.72
C PHE A 418 -14.80 -13.80 7.81
N THR A 419 -14.12 -14.41 6.85
CA THR A 419 -13.35 -13.68 5.83
C THR A 419 -13.69 -14.17 4.43
N VAL A 420 -13.48 -13.30 3.45
CA VAL A 420 -13.82 -13.55 2.05
C VAL A 420 -12.57 -13.42 1.18
N ASN A 421 -12.40 -14.36 0.25
CA ASN A 421 -11.39 -14.27 -0.79
C ASN A 421 -11.90 -13.38 -1.94
N VAL A 422 -11.73 -12.06 -1.79
CA VAL A 422 -12.19 -11.08 -2.78
C VAL A 422 -11.48 -11.25 -4.12
N GLN A 423 -10.17 -11.50 -4.11
CA GLN A 423 -9.39 -11.79 -5.32
C GLN A 423 -9.97 -13.00 -6.09
N GLY A 424 -10.35 -14.05 -5.37
CA GLY A 424 -10.99 -15.24 -5.93
C GLY A 424 -12.34 -14.90 -6.54
N LEU A 425 -13.19 -14.14 -5.84
CA LEU A 425 -14.48 -13.70 -6.36
C LEU A 425 -14.34 -12.87 -7.64
N GLN A 426 -13.43 -11.91 -7.66
CA GLN A 426 -13.15 -11.07 -8.84
C GLN A 426 -12.65 -11.89 -10.03
N SER A 427 -11.94 -12.99 -9.77
CA SER A 427 -11.47 -13.93 -10.80
C SER A 427 -12.52 -14.97 -11.22
N GLY A 428 -13.78 -14.85 -10.76
CA GLY A 428 -14.88 -15.75 -11.12
C GLY A 428 -14.93 -17.06 -10.32
N MET A 429 -14.25 -17.13 -9.17
CA MET A 429 -14.33 -18.31 -8.29
C MET A 429 -15.75 -18.49 -7.74
N PHE A 430 -16.21 -19.74 -7.67
CA PHE A 430 -17.52 -20.07 -7.10
C PHE A 430 -17.65 -19.56 -5.65
N PRO A 431 -18.68 -18.77 -5.28
CA PRO A 431 -18.72 -18.04 -4.01
C PRO A 431 -18.50 -18.88 -2.75
N LEU A 432 -19.05 -20.08 -2.65
CA LEU A 432 -18.86 -20.91 -1.45
C LEU A 432 -17.41 -21.37 -1.23
N LYS A 433 -16.56 -21.35 -2.27
CA LYS A 433 -15.12 -21.62 -2.16
C LYS A 433 -14.31 -20.39 -1.73
N THR A 434 -14.95 -19.24 -1.64
CA THR A 434 -14.32 -17.97 -1.25
C THR A 434 -14.56 -17.61 0.21
N PHE A 435 -15.31 -18.42 0.94
CA PHE A 435 -15.70 -18.17 2.32
C PHE A 435 -14.84 -18.96 3.30
N TYR A 436 -14.27 -18.26 4.28
CA TYR A 436 -13.36 -18.84 5.27
C TYR A 436 -13.82 -18.51 6.69
N TRP A 437 -13.69 -19.48 7.59
CA TRP A 437 -14.15 -19.38 8.98
C TRP A 437 -13.01 -19.53 10.01
N GLY A 438 -13.06 -18.71 11.06
CA GLY A 438 -12.15 -18.69 12.18
C GLY A 438 -10.77 -18.12 11.85
N GLN A 439 -9.92 -18.01 12.87
CA GLN A 439 -8.54 -17.54 12.73
C GLN A 439 -7.75 -18.41 11.72
N LYS A 440 -7.97 -19.72 11.74
CA LYS A 440 -7.33 -20.64 10.79
C LYS A 440 -7.77 -20.36 9.35
N GLY A 441 -9.07 -20.17 9.14
CA GLY A 441 -9.61 -19.81 7.84
C GLY A 441 -9.03 -18.48 7.32
N ALA A 442 -8.94 -17.45 8.17
CA ALA A 442 -8.33 -16.18 7.79
C ALA A 442 -6.85 -16.32 7.37
N MET A 443 -6.05 -17.08 8.15
CA MET A 443 -4.65 -17.39 7.79
C MET A 443 -4.57 -18.09 6.43
N ASP A 444 -5.41 -19.09 6.18
CA ASP A 444 -5.41 -19.87 4.94
C ASP A 444 -5.87 -19.03 3.74
N ASN A 445 -6.90 -18.19 3.92
CA ASN A 445 -7.40 -17.25 2.91
C ASN A 445 -6.31 -16.28 2.45
N TYR A 446 -5.72 -15.54 3.40
CA TYR A 446 -4.73 -14.52 3.07
C TYR A 446 -3.44 -15.13 2.50
N SER A 447 -3.01 -16.29 3.03
CA SER A 447 -1.87 -17.03 2.48
C SER A 447 -2.07 -17.35 0.99
N LEU A 448 -3.26 -17.83 0.61
CA LEU A 448 -3.57 -18.17 -0.77
C LEU A 448 -3.52 -16.93 -1.68
N GLN A 449 -4.16 -15.83 -1.27
CA GLN A 449 -4.19 -14.60 -2.07
C GLN A 449 -2.79 -14.00 -2.27
N ILE A 450 -1.99 -13.95 -1.20
CA ILE A 450 -0.61 -13.46 -1.24
C ILE A 450 0.26 -14.37 -2.12
N GLN A 451 0.12 -15.69 -1.97
CA GLN A 451 0.85 -16.65 -2.79
C GLN A 451 0.52 -16.48 -4.29
N ASN A 452 -0.76 -16.26 -4.64
CA ASN A 452 -1.15 -16.00 -6.03
C ASN A 452 -0.45 -14.77 -6.61
N ILE A 453 -0.37 -13.66 -5.85
CA ILE A 453 0.33 -12.44 -6.28
C ILE A 453 1.81 -12.71 -6.58
N VAL A 454 2.48 -13.43 -5.68
CA VAL A 454 3.90 -13.78 -5.84
C VAL A 454 4.10 -14.70 -7.04
N GLN A 455 3.26 -15.71 -7.21
CA GLN A 455 3.38 -16.68 -8.31
C GLN A 455 3.06 -16.06 -9.67
N GLU A 456 2.05 -15.19 -9.77
CA GLU A 456 1.78 -14.46 -11.03
C GLU A 456 2.92 -13.49 -11.37
N GLY A 457 3.57 -12.88 -10.37
CA GLY A 457 4.81 -12.14 -10.57
C GLY A 457 5.92 -13.00 -11.19
N TYR A 458 6.17 -14.20 -10.65
CA TYR A 458 7.16 -15.12 -11.21
C TYR A 458 6.79 -15.65 -12.60
N LYS A 459 5.52 -15.88 -12.86
CA LYS A 459 5.01 -16.35 -14.14
C LYS A 459 5.22 -15.32 -15.25
N SER A 460 4.99 -14.04 -14.97
CA SER A 460 5.15 -12.95 -15.94
C SER A 460 6.62 -12.49 -16.08
N LEU A 461 7.32 -12.29 -14.96
CA LEU A 461 8.65 -11.66 -14.92
C LEU A 461 9.83 -12.64 -14.77
N GLY A 462 9.57 -13.95 -14.64
CA GLY A 462 10.58 -14.94 -14.26
C GLY A 462 11.08 -14.71 -12.84
N GLU A 463 12.30 -15.18 -12.51
CA GLU A 463 12.91 -15.04 -11.17
C GLU A 463 13.32 -13.59 -10.80
N THR A 464 12.34 -12.71 -10.67
CA THR A 464 12.48 -11.31 -10.24
C THR A 464 12.11 -11.20 -8.76
N PRO A 465 12.89 -10.50 -7.92
CA PRO A 465 12.54 -10.32 -6.52
C PRO A 465 11.15 -9.68 -6.35
N VAL A 466 10.37 -10.22 -5.41
CA VAL A 466 9.05 -9.70 -5.05
C VAL A 466 9.09 -9.13 -3.64
N LEU A 467 8.54 -7.93 -3.46
CA LEU A 467 8.29 -7.28 -2.19
C LEU A 467 6.82 -6.87 -2.17
N ILE A 468 6.06 -7.23 -1.13
CA ILE A 468 4.75 -6.60 -0.95
C ILE A 468 4.96 -5.17 -0.45
N GLY A 469 4.78 -4.19 -1.33
CA GLY A 469 5.09 -2.77 -1.09
C GLY A 469 4.27 -2.17 0.04
N GLU A 470 3.06 -2.69 0.27
CA GLU A 470 2.15 -2.21 1.30
C GLU A 470 1.14 -3.26 1.73
N CYS A 471 0.87 -3.29 3.03
CA CYS A 471 -0.22 -4.03 3.66
C CYS A 471 -0.51 -3.48 5.06
N GLY A 472 -1.73 -3.59 5.57
CA GLY A 472 -2.06 -3.04 6.89
C GLY A 472 -3.42 -3.46 7.40
N VAL A 473 -3.72 -3.09 8.64
CA VAL A 473 -5.03 -3.31 9.25
C VAL A 473 -5.52 -2.00 9.90
N PRO A 474 -6.81 -1.65 9.78
CA PRO A 474 -7.35 -0.47 10.43
C PRO A 474 -7.48 -0.70 11.93
N MET A 475 -6.78 0.09 12.76
CA MET A 475 -6.89 0.03 14.22
C MET A 475 -8.27 0.45 14.72
N ASP A 476 -8.97 1.30 13.98
CA ASP A 476 -10.32 1.78 14.27
C ASP A 476 -11.42 0.91 13.63
N MET A 477 -11.09 -0.35 13.29
CA MET A 477 -12.07 -1.37 12.92
C MET A 477 -13.09 -1.63 14.03
N ASN A 478 -14.22 -2.24 13.68
CA ASN A 478 -15.30 -2.59 14.61
C ASN A 478 -15.74 -1.38 15.45
N ASP A 479 -16.01 -0.27 14.74
CA ASP A 479 -16.42 1.02 15.31
C ASP A 479 -15.44 1.63 16.34
N GLY A 480 -14.18 1.20 16.35
CA GLY A 480 -13.16 1.69 17.27
C GLY A 480 -13.33 1.17 18.71
N GLU A 481 -14.06 0.06 18.91
CA GLU A 481 -14.29 -0.55 20.23
C GLU A 481 -12.99 -0.75 21.04
N ALA A 482 -11.90 -1.12 20.37
CA ALA A 482 -10.61 -1.35 21.03
C ALA A 482 -10.04 -0.10 21.73
N PHE A 483 -10.38 1.11 21.26
CA PHE A 483 -9.87 2.35 21.84
C PHE A 483 -10.50 2.69 23.19
N SER A 484 -11.73 2.24 23.43
CA SER A 484 -12.41 2.44 24.72
C SER A 484 -12.20 1.26 25.67
N THR A 485 -12.09 0.05 25.13
CA THR A 485 -11.96 -1.19 25.92
C THR A 485 -10.53 -1.59 26.22
N GLU A 486 -9.54 -1.01 25.53
CA GLU A 486 -8.13 -1.43 25.58
C GLU A 486 -7.91 -2.88 25.08
N HIS A 487 -8.87 -3.43 24.35
CA HIS A 487 -8.86 -4.81 23.86
C HIS A 487 -8.73 -4.87 22.33
N PHE A 488 -7.50 -4.91 21.84
CA PHE A 488 -7.17 -4.95 20.40
C PHE A 488 -7.20 -6.37 19.79
N THR A 489 -8.04 -7.26 20.30
CA THR A 489 -8.04 -8.68 19.91
C THR A 489 -8.29 -8.86 18.41
N TRP A 490 -9.24 -8.15 17.83
CA TRP A 490 -9.59 -8.29 16.41
C TRP A 490 -8.50 -7.76 15.48
N GLN A 491 -7.91 -6.61 15.83
CA GLN A 491 -6.77 -6.02 15.15
C GLN A 491 -5.56 -6.96 15.20
N ALA A 492 -5.30 -7.55 16.37
CA ALA A 492 -4.22 -8.51 16.57
C ALA A 492 -4.44 -9.79 15.75
N ARG A 493 -5.67 -10.31 15.72
CA ARG A 493 -6.06 -11.49 14.94
C ARG A 493 -5.91 -11.26 13.43
N MET A 494 -6.41 -10.14 12.93
CA MET A 494 -6.30 -9.77 11.52
C MET A 494 -4.81 -9.61 11.14
N MET A 495 -4.04 -8.84 11.91
CA MET A 495 -2.61 -8.64 11.66
C MET A 495 -1.83 -9.97 11.68
N ASP A 496 -2.12 -10.86 12.63
CA ASP A 496 -1.51 -12.19 12.69
C ASP A 496 -1.82 -13.03 11.45
N ALA A 497 -3.06 -13.00 10.96
CA ALA A 497 -3.44 -13.71 9.74
C ALA A 497 -2.71 -13.17 8.50
N VAL A 498 -2.62 -11.84 8.39
CA VAL A 498 -1.91 -11.16 7.29
C VAL A 498 -0.43 -11.53 7.30
N LEU A 499 0.24 -11.40 8.45
CA LEU A 499 1.67 -11.68 8.57
C LEU A 499 1.99 -13.18 8.40
N THR A 500 1.10 -14.06 8.83
CA THR A 500 1.21 -15.50 8.56
C THR A 500 1.15 -15.80 7.06
N GLY A 501 0.33 -15.06 6.31
CA GLY A 501 0.29 -15.16 4.85
C GLY A 501 1.63 -14.84 4.19
N PHE A 502 2.30 -13.77 4.62
CA PHE A 502 3.63 -13.44 4.12
C PHE A 502 4.70 -14.44 4.54
N ASP A 503 4.66 -14.89 5.80
CA ASP A 503 5.58 -15.90 6.33
C ASP A 503 5.50 -17.20 5.48
N ARG A 504 4.27 -17.68 5.18
CA ARG A 504 4.02 -18.87 4.35
C ARG A 504 4.39 -18.68 2.88
N ALA A 505 4.22 -17.47 2.35
CA ALA A 505 4.61 -17.13 0.98
C ALA A 505 6.11 -16.83 0.83
N LEU A 506 6.87 -16.79 1.93
CA LEU A 506 8.31 -16.44 1.97
C LEU A 506 8.62 -15.10 1.29
N VAL A 507 7.71 -14.13 1.41
CA VAL A 507 7.83 -12.83 0.75
C VAL A 507 8.09 -11.73 1.77
N GLY A 508 8.98 -10.79 1.41
CA GLY A 508 9.14 -9.56 2.19
C GLY A 508 7.91 -8.67 2.04
N PHE A 509 7.67 -7.80 3.01
CA PHE A 509 6.53 -6.87 2.98
C PHE A 509 6.85 -5.58 3.73
N THR A 510 6.18 -4.47 3.40
CA THR A 510 6.18 -3.25 4.23
C THR A 510 4.81 -2.93 4.81
N LEU A 511 4.76 -2.72 6.13
CA LEU A 511 3.52 -2.51 6.86
C LEU A 511 3.08 -1.05 6.84
N TRP A 512 1.78 -0.85 6.66
CA TRP A 512 1.02 0.38 6.76
C TRP A 512 0.27 0.43 8.10
N ASN A 513 0.62 1.32 9.04
CA ASN A 513 1.84 2.13 9.00
C ASN A 513 2.47 2.44 10.38
N TYR A 514 3.65 3.06 10.36
CA TYR A 514 4.24 3.73 11.51
C TYR A 514 4.04 5.24 11.35
N ASN A 515 3.02 5.82 11.98
CA ASN A 515 2.81 7.25 12.01
C ASN A 515 3.06 7.79 13.44
N PRO A 516 4.24 8.38 13.67
CA PRO A 516 4.63 9.12 14.87
C PRO A 516 3.63 10.12 15.45
N TYR A 517 2.74 10.71 14.66
CA TYR A 517 1.71 11.63 15.16
C TYR A 517 0.33 11.00 15.26
N ASN A 518 0.19 9.71 14.91
CA ASN A 518 -1.10 9.06 14.98
C ASN A 518 -1.55 8.91 16.44
N ASP A 519 -2.84 9.10 16.68
CA ASP A 519 -3.48 8.82 17.95
C ASP A 519 -4.84 8.12 17.78
N ASP A 520 -5.42 7.72 18.90
CA ASP A 520 -6.66 6.93 18.91
C ASP A 520 -7.91 7.76 18.54
N GLU A 521 -7.83 9.09 18.61
CA GLU A 521 -8.95 10.01 18.37
C GLU A 521 -8.94 10.55 16.94
N LYS A 522 -7.79 11.05 16.49
CA LYS A 522 -7.60 11.74 15.20
C LYS A 522 -7.09 10.83 14.09
N GLY A 523 -6.65 9.62 14.42
CA GLY A 523 -6.03 8.74 13.44
C GLY A 523 -4.78 9.38 12.86
N ASP A 524 -4.68 9.41 11.54
CA ASP A 524 -3.55 9.98 10.81
C ASP A 524 -3.65 11.48 10.48
N ASP A 525 -4.76 12.12 10.86
CA ASP A 525 -5.07 13.54 10.61
C ASP A 525 -5.02 13.93 9.11
N TRP A 526 -5.23 12.97 8.21
CA TRP A 526 -5.18 13.18 6.76
C TRP A 526 -6.49 12.86 6.04
N ASN A 527 -7.02 11.64 6.18
CA ASN A 527 -8.19 11.18 5.42
C ASN A 527 -9.21 10.40 6.28
N GLY A 528 -9.00 10.38 7.60
CA GLY A 528 -9.84 9.66 8.56
C GLY A 528 -9.44 8.20 8.75
N GLU A 529 -8.22 7.85 8.35
CA GLU A 529 -7.67 6.52 8.53
C GLU A 529 -6.88 6.40 9.84
N ASN A 530 -6.93 5.21 10.43
CA ASN A 530 -6.13 4.88 11.60
C ASN A 530 -5.50 3.50 11.39
N PHE A 531 -4.43 3.42 10.60
CA PHE A 531 -3.72 2.17 10.34
C PHE A 531 -2.48 1.99 11.20
N SER A 532 -2.07 3.03 11.94
CA SER A 532 -0.80 2.92 12.62
C SER A 532 -0.87 1.89 13.72
N TRP A 533 0.12 1.00 13.90
CA TRP A 533 0.22 0.25 15.16
C TRP A 533 0.97 1.06 16.22
N PHE A 534 1.29 2.33 15.98
CA PHE A 534 1.86 3.23 16.98
C PHE A 534 0.88 4.36 17.27
N SER A 535 0.68 4.68 18.55
CA SER A 535 -0.18 5.77 19.01
C SER A 535 0.64 6.65 19.95
N GLN A 536 0.82 7.91 19.58
CA GLN A 536 1.63 8.87 20.34
C GLN A 536 1.07 9.09 21.76
N ARG A 537 -0.26 9.06 21.90
CA ARG A 537 -0.95 9.14 23.18
C ARG A 537 -0.53 8.04 24.17
N ARG A 538 -0.08 6.90 23.66
CA ARG A 538 0.31 5.73 24.44
C ARG A 538 1.83 5.65 24.67
N ALA A 539 2.61 6.59 24.12
CA ALA A 539 4.07 6.61 24.22
C ALA A 539 4.54 7.29 25.51
N LEU A 540 5.72 6.88 26.00
CA LEU A 540 6.40 7.58 27.07
C LEU A 540 7.11 8.83 26.53
N PRO A 541 7.27 9.88 27.36
CA PRO A 541 8.08 11.03 27.01
C PRO A 541 9.55 10.62 26.83
N PRO A 542 10.34 11.33 25.99
CA PRO A 542 11.73 10.99 25.72
C PRO A 542 12.61 10.85 26.98
N THR A 543 12.33 11.63 28.03
CA THR A 543 13.07 11.60 29.31
C THR A 543 12.97 10.28 30.06
N TRP A 544 11.99 9.42 29.72
CA TRP A 544 11.75 8.13 30.37
C TRP A 544 12.12 6.95 29.46
N LEU A 545 12.65 7.22 28.26
CA LEU A 545 13.07 6.18 27.32
C LEU A 545 14.52 5.76 27.61
N ALA A 546 14.70 4.44 27.71
CA ALA A 546 15.99 3.77 27.64
C ALA A 546 16.13 3.19 26.22
N TYR A 547 17.22 3.52 25.52
CA TYR A 547 17.39 3.29 24.08
C TYR A 547 18.12 1.99 23.72
N GLU A 548 18.53 1.22 24.73
CA GLU A 548 18.98 -0.15 24.57
C GLU A 548 17.90 -0.98 23.85
N GLN A 549 18.30 -1.86 22.93
CA GLN A 549 17.36 -2.53 22.04
C GLN A 549 16.39 -3.44 22.82
N GLU A 550 16.87 -4.04 23.90
CA GLU A 550 16.14 -4.88 24.84
C GLU A 550 15.29 -4.10 25.86
N SER A 551 15.35 -2.77 25.89
CA SER A 551 14.58 -1.93 26.81
C SER A 551 13.06 -1.99 26.56
N PRO A 552 12.24 -2.43 27.54
CA PRO A 552 10.78 -2.46 27.40
C PRO A 552 10.15 -1.08 27.35
N THR A 553 10.85 -0.02 27.74
CA THR A 553 10.33 1.35 27.68
C THR A 553 9.98 1.77 26.24
N LEU A 554 10.70 1.24 25.26
CA LEU A 554 10.47 1.49 23.84
C LEU A 554 9.18 0.84 23.30
N ASP A 555 8.60 -0.15 23.99
CA ASP A 555 7.32 -0.76 23.58
C ASP A 555 6.12 0.17 23.82
N ASN A 556 6.28 1.19 24.66
CA ASN A 556 5.22 2.18 24.88
C ASN A 556 4.91 2.94 23.58
N GLY A 557 3.62 3.17 23.35
CA GLY A 557 3.07 3.66 22.10
C GLY A 557 2.66 2.55 21.14
N GLY A 558 3.20 1.34 21.27
CA GLY A 558 2.85 0.21 20.42
C GLY A 558 1.46 -0.37 20.73
N ARG A 559 0.67 -0.57 19.68
CA ARG A 559 -0.56 -1.36 19.64
C ARG A 559 -0.24 -2.73 19.03
N ILE A 560 -0.96 -3.76 19.46
CA ILE A 560 -0.89 -5.12 18.88
C ILE A 560 0.53 -5.69 18.67
N LEU A 561 1.47 -5.35 19.56
CA LEU A 561 2.88 -5.72 19.40
C LEU A 561 3.13 -7.23 19.40
N ASP A 562 2.24 -8.04 20.00
CA ASP A 562 2.32 -9.50 19.91
C ASP A 562 2.18 -9.98 18.46
N SER A 563 1.32 -9.32 17.67
CA SER A 563 1.16 -9.61 16.25
C SER A 563 2.26 -8.99 15.41
N VAL A 564 2.68 -7.77 15.68
CA VAL A 564 3.62 -7.01 14.83
C VAL A 564 5.09 -7.41 15.08
N VAL A 565 5.47 -7.70 16.32
CA VAL A 565 6.86 -8.00 16.73
C VAL A 565 7.06 -9.51 16.85
N ARG A 566 7.43 -10.15 15.74
CA ARG A 566 7.59 -11.61 15.66
C ARG A 566 9.00 -12.02 15.18
N PRO A 567 9.43 -13.27 15.40
CA PRO A 567 10.70 -13.75 14.87
C PRO A 567 10.67 -13.87 13.35
N TYR A 568 11.83 -13.77 12.70
CA TYR A 568 11.98 -14.01 11.26
C TYR A 568 13.45 -14.26 10.86
N PRO A 569 13.71 -14.99 9.76
CA PRO A 569 15.06 -15.25 9.25
C PRO A 569 15.61 -14.06 8.48
N ALA A 570 16.20 -13.11 9.20
CA ALA A 570 16.72 -11.86 8.67
C ALA A 570 17.80 -12.05 7.60
N LYS A 571 18.78 -12.93 7.86
CA LYS A 571 19.83 -13.28 6.90
C LYS A 571 20.00 -14.79 6.89
N THR A 572 19.83 -15.42 5.73
CA THR A 572 19.93 -16.88 5.61
C THR A 572 21.19 -17.24 4.83
N ALA A 573 22.03 -18.11 5.40
CA ALA A 573 23.15 -18.74 4.70
C ALA A 573 22.66 -19.86 3.76
N GLY A 574 21.82 -19.50 2.78
CA GLY A 574 21.17 -20.44 1.89
C GLY A 574 19.86 -19.89 1.30
N ILE A 575 19.07 -20.79 0.70
CA ILE A 575 17.76 -20.50 0.13
C ILE A 575 16.68 -20.93 1.13
N PRO A 576 15.85 -19.99 1.66
CA PRO A 576 14.66 -20.32 2.44
C PRO A 576 13.72 -21.26 1.68
N LEU A 577 13.25 -22.31 2.35
CA LEU A 577 12.29 -23.28 1.81
C LEU A 577 10.94 -23.22 2.52
N LYS A 578 10.96 -22.89 3.82
CA LYS A 578 9.75 -22.80 4.63
C LYS A 578 9.99 -21.94 5.87
N PHE A 579 9.02 -21.11 6.22
CA PHE A 579 8.97 -20.42 7.50
C PHE A 579 7.53 -20.45 8.03
N GLU A 580 7.36 -20.90 9.26
CA GLU A 580 6.07 -20.91 9.95
C GLU A 580 6.29 -20.41 11.37
N TYR A 581 5.51 -19.41 11.79
CA TYR A 581 5.50 -18.93 13.15
C TYR A 581 4.08 -18.98 13.73
N GLU A 582 3.94 -19.70 14.83
CA GLU A 582 2.71 -19.79 15.62
C GLU A 582 2.80 -18.79 16.77
N MET A 583 2.14 -17.65 16.59
CA MET A 583 2.21 -16.53 17.52
C MET A 583 1.73 -16.89 18.93
N THR A 584 0.63 -17.63 19.04
CA THR A 584 0.03 -18.00 20.33
C THR A 584 0.92 -18.91 21.17
N ALA A 585 1.77 -19.71 20.53
CA ALA A 585 2.74 -20.58 21.20
C ALA A 585 4.12 -19.94 21.35
N GLY A 586 4.41 -18.86 20.62
CA GLY A 586 5.76 -18.29 20.52
C GLY A 586 6.76 -19.25 19.89
N LYS A 587 6.31 -20.10 18.96
CA LYS A 587 7.08 -21.18 18.32
C LYS A 587 7.24 -20.90 16.83
N PHE A 588 8.42 -21.17 16.27
CA PHE A 588 8.59 -21.16 14.81
C PHE A 588 9.39 -22.36 14.30
N VAL A 589 9.18 -22.66 13.02
CA VAL A 589 9.92 -23.64 12.22
C VAL A 589 10.55 -22.90 11.05
N PHE A 590 11.82 -23.17 10.79
CA PHE A 590 12.53 -22.64 9.63
C PHE A 590 13.27 -23.76 8.89
N GLU A 591 13.10 -23.80 7.58
CA GLU A 591 13.79 -24.73 6.68
C GLU A 591 14.49 -23.96 5.57
N TRP A 592 15.74 -24.31 5.30
CA TRP A 592 16.52 -23.72 4.21
C TRP A 592 17.48 -24.76 3.62
N LYS A 593 17.98 -24.48 2.41
CA LYS A 593 19.01 -25.31 1.76
C LYS A 593 20.24 -24.53 1.36
N ILE A 594 21.38 -25.21 1.35
CA ILE A 594 22.62 -24.73 0.75
C ILE A 594 22.45 -24.63 -0.76
N LEU A 595 22.97 -23.55 -1.36
CA LEU A 595 22.92 -23.31 -2.81
C LEU A 595 23.57 -24.48 -3.59
N GLU A 596 22.91 -24.91 -4.67
CA GLU A 596 23.28 -26.09 -5.46
C GLU A 596 24.47 -25.84 -6.41
N ASP A 597 24.78 -24.58 -6.77
CA ASP A 597 25.71 -24.27 -7.87
C ASP A 597 26.88 -23.34 -7.45
N SER A 598 28.08 -23.90 -7.49
CA SER A 598 29.36 -23.30 -7.08
C SER A 598 29.94 -22.30 -8.07
N LYS A 599 29.33 -22.09 -9.24
CA LYS A 599 29.87 -21.18 -10.27
C LYS A 599 29.44 -19.72 -10.16
N LYS A 600 28.48 -19.38 -9.27
CA LYS A 600 28.00 -17.99 -9.09
C LYS A 600 27.82 -17.53 -7.65
N ALA A 601 27.82 -18.42 -6.67
CA ALA A 601 27.63 -18.06 -5.27
C ALA A 601 28.67 -18.76 -4.38
N ASP A 602 29.81 -18.09 -4.15
CA ASP A 602 30.63 -18.43 -2.99
C ASP A 602 29.79 -18.14 -1.74
N LEU A 603 29.48 -19.17 -0.95
CA LEU A 603 28.94 -19.00 0.40
C LEU A 603 29.98 -18.23 1.22
N ARG A 604 29.76 -16.92 1.37
CA ARG A 604 30.65 -16.03 2.13
C ARG A 604 30.51 -16.19 3.64
N CYS A 605 29.40 -16.77 4.10
CA CYS A 605 29.08 -16.95 5.50
C CYS A 605 28.24 -18.22 5.69
N ARG A 606 28.46 -18.94 6.79
CA ARG A 606 27.67 -20.12 7.20
C ARG A 606 26.64 -19.80 8.29
N GLU A 607 26.63 -18.55 8.73
CA GLU A 607 25.78 -18.07 9.81
C GLU A 607 24.47 -17.55 9.23
N THR A 608 23.38 -18.12 9.73
CA THR A 608 22.02 -17.61 9.57
C THR A 608 21.70 -16.76 10.81
N GLU A 609 21.24 -15.54 10.58
CA GLU A 609 20.80 -14.60 11.60
C GLU A 609 19.26 -14.53 11.58
N MET A 610 18.62 -14.87 12.71
CA MET A 610 17.18 -14.75 12.87
C MET A 610 16.88 -13.73 13.97
N PHE A 611 16.04 -12.74 13.68
CA PHE A 611 15.52 -11.88 14.73
C PHE A 611 14.63 -12.74 15.65
N LEU A 612 14.91 -12.70 16.95
CA LEU A 612 14.12 -13.33 18.00
C LEU A 612 13.84 -12.29 19.09
N PRO A 613 12.62 -11.71 19.13
CA PRO A 613 12.34 -10.56 19.97
C PRO A 613 12.45 -10.89 21.46
N SER A 614 13.02 -9.96 22.21
CA SER A 614 13.12 -9.96 23.67
C SER A 614 11.73 -10.08 24.32
N ARG A 615 10.66 -9.56 23.70
CA ARG A 615 9.27 -9.81 24.15
C ARG A 615 8.94 -11.31 24.30
N LEU A 616 9.52 -12.15 23.45
CA LEU A 616 9.40 -13.60 23.52
C LEU A 616 10.49 -14.20 24.42
N ALA A 617 11.75 -13.81 24.26
CA ALA A 617 12.87 -14.52 24.90
C ALA A 617 13.25 -14.03 26.31
N HIS A 618 12.97 -12.77 26.68
CA HIS A 618 13.41 -12.19 27.94
C HIS A 618 12.90 -12.98 29.15
N GLY A 619 13.83 -13.35 30.03
CA GLY A 619 13.55 -14.17 31.20
C GLY A 619 13.08 -15.60 30.88
N ARG A 620 13.21 -16.06 29.62
CA ARG A 620 12.84 -17.41 29.16
C ARG A 620 14.04 -18.11 28.54
N ARG A 621 14.03 -19.44 28.59
CA ARG A 621 15.02 -20.27 27.89
C ARG A 621 14.61 -20.42 26.43
N VAL A 622 15.50 -20.07 25.52
CA VAL A 622 15.37 -20.37 24.09
C VAL A 622 15.82 -21.81 23.86
N LEU A 623 14.97 -22.61 23.20
CA LEU A 623 15.24 -24.01 22.89
C LEU A 623 15.20 -24.20 21.38
N VAL A 624 16.31 -24.68 20.81
CA VAL A 624 16.41 -25.00 19.37
C VAL A 624 16.57 -26.51 19.23
N SER A 625 15.70 -27.12 18.44
CA SER A 625 15.75 -28.54 18.07
C SER A 625 15.84 -28.71 16.55
N GLY A 626 16.19 -29.92 16.08
CA GLY A 626 16.38 -30.22 14.65
C GLY A 626 17.79 -29.97 14.11
N LEU A 627 18.71 -29.51 14.96
CA LEU A 627 20.13 -29.36 14.63
C LEU A 627 20.99 -30.18 15.60
N SER A 628 21.60 -31.27 15.13
CA SER A 628 22.53 -32.04 15.94
C SER A 628 23.86 -31.29 16.16
N PRO A 629 24.63 -31.62 17.22
CA PRO A 629 25.94 -31.02 17.44
C PRO A 629 26.95 -31.24 16.31
N GLU A 630 26.74 -32.26 15.47
CA GLU A 630 27.56 -32.54 14.30
C GLU A 630 27.17 -31.66 13.10
N GLU A 631 25.89 -31.32 12.97
CA GLU A 631 25.35 -30.51 11.88
C GLU A 631 25.58 -29.01 12.08
N GLY A 632 25.67 -28.53 13.33
CA GLY A 632 25.84 -27.11 13.60
C GLY A 632 25.80 -26.73 15.08
N SER A 633 25.77 -25.42 15.31
CA SER A 633 25.63 -24.81 16.62
C SER A 633 24.76 -23.57 16.55
N TRP A 634 24.23 -23.13 17.69
CA TRP A 634 23.43 -21.92 17.77
C TRP A 634 23.72 -21.14 19.05
N THR A 635 23.46 -19.84 19.02
CA THR A 635 23.53 -18.96 20.19
C THR A 635 22.48 -17.86 20.08
N TYR A 636 21.85 -17.51 21.20
CA TYR A 636 20.93 -16.37 21.26
C TYR A 636 21.60 -15.22 21.99
N ASP A 637 21.72 -14.08 21.30
CA ASP A 637 22.16 -12.81 21.87
C ASP A 637 20.93 -11.94 22.13
N GLU A 638 20.57 -11.78 23.41
CA GLU A 638 19.41 -11.01 23.82
C GLU A 638 19.57 -9.51 23.56
N SER A 639 20.77 -8.96 23.75
CA SER A 639 21.05 -7.53 23.51
C SER A 639 20.85 -7.14 22.04
N ARG A 640 21.10 -8.09 21.14
CA ARG A 640 20.84 -7.94 19.70
C ARG A 640 19.48 -8.49 19.26
N GLN A 641 18.75 -9.12 20.16
CA GLN A 641 17.53 -9.90 19.87
C GLN A 641 17.73 -10.82 18.66
N THR A 642 18.86 -11.53 18.59
CA THR A 642 19.25 -12.30 17.41
C THR A 642 19.66 -13.72 17.80
N LEU A 643 19.03 -14.70 17.17
CA LEU A 643 19.42 -16.10 17.19
C LEU A 643 20.35 -16.38 16.01
N PHE A 644 21.60 -16.71 16.31
CA PHE A 644 22.61 -17.11 15.33
C PHE A 644 22.62 -18.63 15.20
N VAL A 645 22.60 -19.14 13.97
CA VAL A 645 22.70 -20.57 13.66
C VAL A 645 23.81 -20.77 12.65
N VAL A 646 24.82 -21.55 13.01
CA VAL A 646 25.97 -21.87 12.16
C VAL A 646 25.89 -23.32 11.76
N THR A 647 25.77 -23.57 10.45
CA THR A 647 25.77 -24.93 9.90
C THR A 647 27.19 -25.35 9.50
N ARG A 648 27.53 -26.61 9.77
CA ARG A 648 28.86 -27.18 9.46
C ARG A 648 28.91 -27.83 8.09
N ASP A 649 27.83 -28.51 7.70
CA ASP A 649 27.71 -29.14 6.39
C ASP A 649 27.44 -28.09 5.30
N THR A 650 28.33 -28.04 4.32
CA THR A 650 28.26 -27.12 3.18
C THR A 650 28.01 -27.84 1.87
N GLN A 651 27.57 -29.10 1.90
CA GLN A 651 27.22 -29.82 0.68
C GLN A 651 26.10 -29.09 -0.06
N PRO A 652 26.30 -28.78 -1.37
CA PRO A 652 25.26 -28.16 -2.19
C PRO A 652 23.94 -28.95 -2.12
N GLY A 653 22.83 -28.25 -1.93
CA GLY A 653 21.51 -28.86 -1.78
C GLY A 653 21.22 -29.44 -0.38
N ARG A 654 22.18 -29.47 0.56
CA ARG A 654 21.93 -29.88 1.94
C ARG A 654 20.82 -29.04 2.55
N ARG A 655 19.84 -29.69 3.17
CA ARG A 655 18.71 -29.06 3.83
C ARG A 655 18.90 -29.05 5.34
N PHE A 656 18.52 -27.94 5.95
CA PHE A 656 18.46 -27.79 7.40
C PHE A 656 17.03 -27.45 7.79
N ARG A 657 16.62 -27.96 8.96
CA ARG A 657 15.34 -27.68 9.57
C ARG A 657 15.56 -27.48 11.05
N ILE A 658 15.13 -26.34 11.57
CA ILE A 658 15.11 -26.10 13.01
C ILE A 658 13.70 -25.80 13.49
N GLU A 659 13.45 -26.11 14.75
CA GLU A 659 12.29 -25.67 15.49
C GLU A 659 12.73 -24.92 16.74
N VAL A 660 12.20 -23.73 16.93
CA VAL A 660 12.54 -22.83 18.04
C VAL A 660 11.32 -22.64 18.92
N THR A 661 11.50 -22.86 20.22
CA THR A 661 10.49 -22.70 21.27
C THR A 661 11.07 -21.95 22.47
N ILE A 662 10.19 -21.47 23.36
CA ILE A 662 10.56 -20.75 24.58
C ILE A 662 9.98 -21.44 25.82
N SER A 663 10.73 -21.45 26.92
CA SER A 663 10.35 -22.09 28.20
C SER A 663 10.54 -21.12 29.37
N PRO A 664 9.49 -20.82 30.18
CA PRO A 664 8.09 -21.27 30.05
C PRO A 664 7.39 -20.79 28.77
N PRO A 665 6.28 -21.43 28.33
CA PRO A 665 5.63 -21.07 27.08
C PRO A 665 5.08 -19.65 27.07
N HIS A 666 4.94 -19.07 25.88
CA HIS A 666 4.30 -17.76 25.68
C HIS A 666 2.84 -17.81 26.11
N LYS A 667 2.34 -16.71 26.69
CA LYS A 667 0.91 -16.58 26.99
C LYS A 667 0.18 -16.18 25.71
N ALA A 668 -0.67 -17.05 25.19
CA ALA A 668 -1.42 -16.78 23.98
C ALA A 668 -2.27 -15.49 24.11
N PRO A 669 -2.20 -14.56 23.14
CA PRO A 669 -3.02 -13.34 23.15
C PRO A 669 -4.50 -13.62 22.82
N PHE A 670 -4.79 -14.71 22.11
CA PHE A 670 -6.14 -15.16 21.79
C PHE A 670 -6.18 -16.67 21.47
N ARG A 671 -7.39 -17.23 21.39
CA ARG A 671 -7.62 -18.62 20.96
C ARG A 671 -7.67 -18.69 19.43
N VAL A 672 -6.95 -19.66 18.85
CA VAL A 672 -7.08 -20.02 17.43
C VAL A 672 -8.29 -20.95 17.28
N ASN A 673 -9.25 -20.55 16.46
CA ASN A 673 -10.46 -21.30 16.13
C ASN A 673 -10.55 -21.65 14.64
N ASP A 674 -11.39 -22.63 14.36
CA ASP A 674 -11.84 -23.03 13.03
C ASP A 674 -13.30 -23.50 13.06
N PHE A 675 -13.84 -23.85 11.89
CA PHE A 675 -15.24 -24.27 11.78
C PHE A 675 -15.57 -25.49 12.67
N ARG A 676 -14.63 -26.42 12.83
CA ARG A 676 -14.84 -27.63 13.64
C ARG A 676 -14.81 -27.30 15.13
N THR A 677 -13.92 -26.41 15.58
CA THR A 677 -13.87 -26.01 17.00
C THR A 677 -15.13 -25.27 17.43
N ASP A 678 -15.74 -24.49 16.54
CA ASP A 678 -16.87 -23.63 16.87
C ASP A 678 -18.22 -24.33 16.68
N PHE A 679 -18.38 -25.12 15.61
CA PHE A 679 -19.66 -25.74 15.27
C PHE A 679 -19.68 -27.26 15.39
N GLY A 680 -18.53 -27.93 15.59
CA GLY A 680 -18.45 -29.39 15.61
C GLY A 680 -19.36 -30.05 16.65
N GLY A 681 -19.49 -29.45 17.84
CA GLY A 681 -20.40 -29.93 18.88
C GLY A 681 -21.88 -29.79 18.50
N HIS A 682 -22.25 -28.68 17.88
CA HIS A 682 -23.62 -28.44 17.40
C HIS A 682 -23.98 -29.39 16.26
N LEU A 683 -23.08 -29.61 15.30
CA LEU A 683 -23.29 -30.55 14.20
C LEU A 683 -23.44 -31.99 14.71
N TYR A 684 -22.63 -32.38 15.70
CA TYR A 684 -22.76 -33.69 16.33
C TYR A 684 -24.12 -33.86 17.03
N ALA A 685 -24.55 -32.86 17.82
CA ALA A 685 -25.85 -32.89 18.49
C ALA A 685 -27.02 -32.91 17.50
N SER A 686 -26.99 -32.08 16.45
CA SER A 686 -27.98 -32.08 15.37
C SER A 686 -28.00 -33.41 14.59
N GLY A 687 -26.83 -34.01 14.37
CA GLY A 687 -26.70 -35.34 13.76
C GLY A 687 -27.32 -36.44 14.60
N ILE A 688 -27.10 -36.42 15.93
CA ILE A 688 -27.77 -37.32 16.87
C ILE A 688 -29.29 -37.11 16.80
N LEU A 689 -29.76 -35.86 16.89
CA LEU A 689 -31.19 -35.55 16.85
C LEU A 689 -31.84 -36.02 15.54
N ALA A 690 -31.22 -35.75 14.39
CA ALA A 690 -31.71 -36.20 13.09
C ALA A 690 -31.74 -37.73 13.00
N THR A 691 -30.72 -38.41 13.55
CA THR A 691 -30.66 -39.87 13.59
C THR A 691 -31.73 -40.43 14.54
N SER A 692 -31.94 -39.84 15.71
CA SER A 692 -33.00 -40.21 16.65
C SER A 692 -34.38 -40.00 16.05
N ILE A 693 -34.62 -38.89 15.34
CA ILE A 693 -35.87 -38.64 14.60
C ILE A 693 -36.05 -39.70 13.50
N ALA A 694 -35.02 -39.99 12.71
CA ALA A 694 -35.07 -41.00 11.67
C ALA A 694 -35.34 -42.40 12.23
N VAL A 695 -34.71 -42.76 13.35
CA VAL A 695 -34.96 -44.03 14.06
C VAL A 695 -36.39 -44.08 14.59
N CYS A 696 -36.87 -43.03 15.26
CA CYS A 696 -38.26 -42.98 15.72
C CYS A 696 -39.26 -43.07 14.56
N TRP A 697 -38.99 -42.39 13.44
CA TRP A 697 -39.84 -42.41 12.26
C TRP A 697 -39.86 -43.81 11.61
N LEU A 698 -38.70 -44.45 11.48
CA LEU A 698 -38.59 -45.83 11.03
C LEU A 698 -39.31 -46.78 11.99
N SER A 699 -39.09 -46.68 13.30
CA SER A 699 -39.76 -47.52 14.30
C SER A 699 -41.28 -47.37 14.27
N LEU A 700 -41.81 -46.16 14.06
CA LEU A 700 -43.24 -45.93 13.87
C LEU A 700 -43.76 -46.54 12.55
N TYR A 701 -42.96 -46.53 11.49
CA TYR A 701 -43.28 -47.17 10.21
C TYR A 701 -43.30 -48.70 10.29
N TRP A 702 -42.52 -49.31 11.21
CA TRP A 702 -42.51 -50.76 11.46
C TRP A 702 -43.60 -51.24 12.43
N ILE A 703 -44.28 -50.33 13.14
CA ILE A 703 -45.36 -50.63 14.10
C ILE A 703 -46.76 -50.49 13.43
N GLN A 704 -46.84 -49.87 12.26
CA GLN A 704 -47.98 -49.98 11.32
C GLN A 704 -47.83 -51.20 10.44
#